data_AF-A0A919P0I6-F1
#
_entry.id   AF-A0A919P0I6-F1
#
_cell.length_a   1.000
_cell.length_b   1.000
_cell.length_c   1.000
_cell.angle_alpha   90.00
_cell.angle_beta   90.00
_cell.angle_gamma   90.00
#
_symmetry.space_group_name_H-M   'P 1'
#
loop_
_entity.id
_entity.type
_entity.pdbx_description
1 polymer ?
#
loop_
_entity_poly.entity_id
_entity_poly.type
_entity_poly.pdbx_seq_one_letter_code
_entity_poly.pdbx_strand_id
1 'polypeptide(L)'
;MAGRIVREDVEAVRERVRIEDVVGQHVTLKTAGVGSLKGLCPFHDERSPSFHVRPQVGRYHCFGCGEGGDVISFVQKVDGLGFAEAVEYLAGRVGIQLRYEDGAAPRTGEEPGRRRRLLDAHRVAEEFYREQLSTPAAAAGRAFLAERGFDRSAAEQFGVGFAPQGWDGLLRHLRGRGFTEAELTASGLVSQGQRGIYDRFRGRLVWPIREVTGETLGFGARRLFDEDQGPKYLNTPETPLYRKSQVLYGLDLAKRDMQRDKRVVVVEGYTDVMAMHLSGIGTAVATCGTAFGPDHARIVRRLLGDSGSTSGVQLASGTSVGGEIIFTFDGDAAGQKAALRAFGEDQSFSAQTFVAVERSGMDPCELRQAKGPDAVLALVTSRTPLYEFVIRSTLAAHDLSTVEGRIGALRAAAPVVAGIRDAALRPEYTRLLAGWLGIDDLDTVRRAVAGASRAPSRPADQRPARAPGRPDGPPGRADGPAPRRDGAPGRDDTVRVPVARMPVPDRRDPVAQIERTALEVALQQPALVPLEFDALAADAFAAPAYRAVHEAVRAAGGVAAAREVQAAAGGAATGWVGLVAEQAAEPVRPLVTELAVAPLPEDRPESLPNYVRGVVMSLIEIGYTRHIAELRGRLQRMDPAADGYRAAYAELVEVEGRRRMLRESA
;
A
#
# COMPACT_ATOMS: atom_id res chain seq x y z
N MET A 1 2.56 -7.98 17.74
CA MET A 1 1.33 -7.25 18.07
C MET A 1 1.74 -6.02 18.85
N ALA A 2 1.56 -4.83 18.28
CA ALA A 2 1.59 -3.60 19.05
C ALA A 2 0.50 -3.70 20.13
N GLY A 3 0.73 -3.14 21.32
CA GLY A 3 -0.31 -3.06 22.34
C GLY A 3 -1.53 -2.33 21.79
N ARG A 4 -2.73 -2.65 22.27
CA ARG A 4 -3.92 -1.88 21.90
C ARG A 4 -3.80 -0.49 22.50
N ILE A 5 -3.81 0.55 21.67
CA ILE A 5 -3.85 1.94 22.11
C ILE A 5 -5.19 2.15 22.82
N VAL A 6 -5.14 2.80 23.98
CA VAL A 6 -6.33 3.15 24.78
C VAL A 6 -7.27 4.00 23.91
N ARG A 7 -8.55 3.60 23.87
CA ARG A 7 -9.54 4.20 22.97
C ARG A 7 -9.64 5.72 23.12
N GLU A 8 -9.59 6.22 24.35
CA GLU A 8 -9.65 7.65 24.66
C GLU A 8 -8.52 8.44 23.98
N ASP A 9 -7.33 7.86 23.85
CA ASP A 9 -6.19 8.55 23.22
C ASP A 9 -6.31 8.54 21.69
N VAL A 10 -6.88 7.47 21.11
CA VAL A 10 -7.22 7.42 19.67
C VAL A 10 -8.25 8.52 19.34
N GLU A 11 -9.28 8.68 20.18
CA GLU A 11 -10.30 9.71 20.03
C GLU A 11 -9.69 11.11 20.17
N ALA A 12 -8.84 11.34 21.18
CA ALA A 12 -8.14 12.60 21.35
C ALA A 12 -7.28 12.97 20.12
N VAL A 13 -6.63 11.98 19.49
CA VAL A 13 -5.89 12.20 18.23
C VAL A 13 -6.84 12.57 17.09
N ARG A 14 -7.97 11.87 16.93
CA ARG A 14 -8.96 12.20 15.89
C ARG A 14 -9.53 13.61 16.04
N GLU A 15 -9.75 14.06 17.27
CA GLU A 15 -10.34 15.38 17.54
C GLU A 15 -9.33 16.52 17.39
N ARG A 16 -8.08 16.31 17.82
CA ARG A 16 -7.07 17.38 17.85
C ARG A 16 -6.39 17.59 16.50
N VAL A 17 -6.36 16.56 15.65
CA VAL A 17 -5.77 16.64 14.32
C VAL A 17 -6.78 17.25 13.34
N ARG A 18 -6.41 18.37 12.73
CA ARG A 18 -7.18 18.97 11.65
C ARG A 18 -6.98 18.19 10.35
N ILE A 19 -8.06 17.60 9.82
CA ILE A 19 -8.00 16.72 8.65
C ILE A 19 -7.51 17.45 7.39
N GLU A 20 -7.88 18.73 7.23
CA GLU A 20 -7.47 19.58 6.12
C GLU A 20 -5.97 19.86 6.08
N ASP A 21 -5.31 19.94 7.24
CA ASP A 21 -3.86 20.13 7.30
C ASP A 21 -3.12 18.87 6.86
N VAL A 22 -3.64 17.70 7.24
CA VAL A 22 -3.07 16.41 6.86
C VAL A 22 -3.29 16.16 5.38
N VAL A 23 -4.52 16.29 4.89
CA VAL A 23 -4.84 16.09 3.47
C VAL A 23 -4.11 17.12 2.60
N GLY A 24 -4.04 18.38 3.03
CA GLY A 24 -3.43 19.48 2.29
C GLY A 24 -1.95 19.28 1.95
N GLN A 25 -1.27 18.37 2.66
CA GLN A 25 0.12 17.98 2.36
C GLN A 25 0.25 17.08 1.14
N HIS A 26 -0.82 16.38 0.76
CA HIS A 26 -0.84 15.45 -0.36
C HIS A 26 -1.65 15.98 -1.54
N VAL A 27 -2.65 16.83 -1.28
CA VAL A 27 -3.61 17.31 -2.28
C VAL A 27 -3.81 18.81 -2.14
N THR A 28 -3.81 19.55 -3.26
CA THR A 28 -4.25 20.94 -3.27
C THR A 28 -5.77 21.03 -3.09
N LEU A 29 -6.20 21.50 -1.93
CA LEU A 29 -7.61 21.71 -1.60
C LEU A 29 -8.07 23.13 -1.97
N LYS A 30 -9.27 23.24 -2.53
CA LYS A 30 -9.98 24.49 -2.82
C LYS A 30 -11.32 24.50 -2.09
N THR A 31 -11.86 25.68 -1.80
CA THR A 31 -13.19 25.79 -1.19
C THR A 31 -14.27 25.25 -2.15
N ALA A 32 -15.24 24.53 -1.57
CA ALA A 32 -16.29 23.82 -2.29
C ALA A 32 -17.69 24.13 -1.71
N GLY A 33 -17.85 25.33 -1.16
CA GLY A 33 -19.01 25.73 -0.37
C GLY A 33 -18.67 25.93 1.11
N VAL A 34 -19.67 26.29 1.91
CA VAL A 34 -19.45 26.60 3.34
C VAL A 34 -19.05 25.36 4.13
N GLY A 35 -17.84 25.40 4.71
CA GLY A 35 -17.29 24.32 5.52
C GLY A 35 -16.90 23.07 4.72
N SER A 36 -16.76 23.16 3.39
CA SER A 36 -16.38 22.06 2.51
C SER A 36 -15.18 22.44 1.64
N LEU A 37 -14.24 21.50 1.48
CA LEU A 37 -13.06 21.60 0.65
C LEU A 37 -13.08 20.50 -0.41
N LYS A 38 -12.56 20.77 -1.60
CA LYS A 38 -12.42 19.79 -2.69
C LYS A 38 -11.05 19.81 -3.36
N GLY A 39 -10.60 18.67 -3.85
CA GLY A 39 -9.34 18.50 -4.59
C GLY A 39 -9.40 17.32 -5.55
N LEU A 40 -8.28 17.06 -6.23
CA LEU A 40 -8.09 15.82 -6.98
C LEU A 40 -7.81 14.68 -6.02
N CYS A 41 -8.41 13.52 -6.25
CA CYS A 41 -8.23 12.37 -5.38
C CYS A 41 -6.78 11.85 -5.40
N PRO A 42 -6.17 11.59 -4.22
CA PRO A 42 -4.84 10.98 -4.16
C PRO A 42 -4.86 9.46 -4.36
N PHE A 43 -6.05 8.85 -4.41
CA PHE A 43 -6.25 7.38 -4.47
C PHE A 43 -6.59 6.86 -5.86
N HIS A 44 -6.97 7.73 -6.80
CA HIS A 44 -7.22 7.36 -8.19
C HIS A 44 -7.00 8.56 -9.11
N ASP A 45 -6.73 8.31 -10.38
CA ASP A 45 -6.50 9.37 -11.37
C ASP A 45 -7.83 9.94 -11.87
N GLU A 46 -7.97 11.27 -11.77
CA GLU A 46 -9.15 12.00 -12.22
C GLU A 46 -8.78 13.41 -12.71
N ARG A 47 -9.58 13.94 -13.64
CA ARG A 47 -9.38 15.30 -14.18
C ARG A 47 -10.25 16.36 -13.49
N SER A 48 -11.35 15.93 -12.89
CA SER A 48 -12.30 16.79 -12.19
C SER A 48 -12.22 16.51 -10.68
N PRO A 49 -12.14 17.54 -9.82
CA PRO A 49 -12.11 17.35 -8.37
C PRO A 49 -13.35 16.59 -7.86
N SER A 50 -13.18 15.34 -7.41
CA SER A 50 -14.23 14.58 -6.74
C SER A 50 -13.92 14.27 -5.27
N PHE A 51 -12.70 14.56 -4.82
CA PHE A 51 -12.27 14.37 -3.45
C PHE A 51 -12.75 15.52 -2.55
N HIS A 52 -13.68 15.23 -1.64
CA HIS A 52 -14.24 16.21 -0.72
C HIS A 52 -13.76 15.96 0.71
N VAL A 53 -13.48 17.04 1.42
CA VAL A 53 -13.09 17.05 2.84
C VAL A 53 -13.98 18.05 3.57
N ARG A 54 -14.63 17.65 4.66
CA ARG A 54 -15.32 18.57 5.56
C ARG A 54 -14.61 18.59 6.93
N PRO A 55 -13.85 19.65 7.23
CA PRO A 55 -13.16 19.81 8.52
C PRO A 55 -14.08 19.68 9.73
N GLN A 56 -15.26 20.30 9.67
CA GLN A 56 -16.20 20.36 10.79
C GLN A 56 -16.72 18.99 11.24
N VAL A 57 -16.73 18.00 10.35
CA VAL A 57 -17.10 16.60 10.67
C VAL A 57 -15.89 15.65 10.70
N GLY A 58 -14.68 16.13 10.37
CA GLY A 58 -13.45 15.34 10.45
C GLY A 58 -13.37 14.18 9.45
N ARG A 59 -14.07 14.28 8.31
CA ARG A 59 -14.19 13.20 7.31
C ARG A 59 -13.82 13.65 5.90
N TYR A 60 -13.42 12.68 5.08
CA TYR A 60 -13.26 12.83 3.63
C TYR A 60 -14.04 11.74 2.88
N HIS A 61 -14.41 12.04 1.63
CA HIS A 61 -14.93 11.07 0.68
C HIS A 61 -14.62 11.49 -0.75
N CYS A 62 -14.27 10.53 -1.59
CA CYS A 62 -14.08 10.69 -3.01
C CYS A 62 -15.31 10.21 -3.77
N PHE A 63 -16.02 11.12 -4.46
CA PHE A 63 -17.20 10.74 -5.24
C PHE A 63 -16.87 10.02 -6.56
N GLY A 64 -15.62 10.04 -7.01
CA GLY A 64 -15.11 9.26 -8.15
C GLY A 64 -14.85 7.78 -7.82
N CYS A 65 -13.96 7.48 -6.88
CA CYS A 65 -13.59 6.10 -6.52
C CYS A 65 -14.32 5.51 -5.31
N GLY A 66 -15.06 6.32 -4.54
CA GLY A 66 -15.78 5.88 -3.34
C GLY A 66 -14.90 5.66 -2.10
N GLU A 67 -13.63 6.09 -2.13
CA GLU A 67 -12.75 6.07 -0.97
C GLU A 67 -13.16 7.15 0.04
N GLY A 68 -13.30 6.78 1.32
CA GLY A 68 -13.65 7.72 2.39
C GLY A 68 -13.16 7.25 3.76
N GLY A 69 -13.15 8.16 4.73
CA GLY A 69 -12.82 7.88 6.13
C GLY A 69 -12.54 9.13 6.97
N ASP A 70 -11.93 8.93 8.14
CA ASP A 70 -11.31 10.00 8.94
C ASP A 70 -9.84 10.24 8.55
N VAL A 71 -9.21 11.19 9.25
CA VAL A 71 -7.79 11.51 9.13
C VAL A 71 -6.85 10.32 9.36
N ILE A 72 -7.18 9.40 10.28
CA ILE A 72 -6.37 8.19 10.50
C ILE A 72 -6.48 7.30 9.26
N SER A 73 -7.70 7.03 8.80
CA SER A 73 -7.96 6.23 7.60
C SER A 73 -7.30 6.82 6.35
N PHE A 74 -7.22 8.15 6.26
CA PHE A 74 -6.50 8.85 5.20
C PHE A 74 -5.01 8.49 5.22
N VAL A 75 -4.33 8.73 6.36
CA VAL A 75 -2.89 8.46 6.55
C VAL A 75 -2.57 6.98 6.30
N GLN A 76 -3.37 6.06 6.84
CA GLN A 76 -3.20 4.63 6.58
C GLN A 76 -3.16 4.29 5.09
N LYS A 77 -4.02 4.92 4.29
CA LYS A 77 -4.10 4.65 2.85
C LYS A 77 -3.05 5.40 2.04
N VAL A 78 -2.83 6.69 2.34
CA VAL A 78 -1.92 7.54 1.55
C VAL A 78 -0.46 7.18 1.81
N ASP A 79 -0.12 6.83 3.05
CA ASP A 79 1.24 6.50 3.46
C ASP A 79 1.46 4.98 3.63
N GLY A 80 0.38 4.18 3.51
CA GLY A 80 0.44 2.73 3.59
C GLY A 80 0.77 2.20 4.99
N LEU A 81 0.42 2.95 6.04
CA LEU A 81 0.68 2.65 7.45
C LEU A 81 -0.38 1.73 8.07
N GLY A 82 0.03 0.93 9.04
CA GLY A 82 -0.89 0.21 9.94
C GLY A 82 -1.68 1.18 10.83
N PHE A 83 -2.74 0.69 11.47
CA PHE A 83 -3.61 1.55 12.31
C PHE A 83 -2.83 2.19 13.48
N ALA A 84 -2.08 1.40 14.25
CA ALA A 84 -1.30 1.91 15.37
C ALA A 84 -0.24 2.91 14.90
N GLU A 85 0.48 2.61 13.82
CA GLU A 85 1.49 3.50 13.23
C GLU A 85 0.89 4.83 12.76
N ALA A 86 -0.30 4.80 12.15
CA ALA A 86 -1.01 6.01 11.75
C ALA A 86 -1.46 6.86 12.95
N VAL A 87 -1.93 6.22 14.03
CA VAL A 87 -2.29 6.92 15.28
C VAL A 87 -1.05 7.51 15.94
N GLU A 88 0.06 6.78 16.02
CA GLU A 88 1.33 7.25 16.58
C GLU A 88 1.91 8.42 15.78
N TYR A 89 1.89 8.32 14.44
CA TYR A 89 2.31 9.38 13.53
C TYR A 89 1.52 10.67 13.76
N LEU A 90 0.20 10.56 13.85
CA LEU A 90 -0.69 11.69 14.08
C LEU A 90 -0.55 12.24 15.50
N ALA A 91 -0.43 11.39 16.52
CA ALA A 91 -0.22 11.78 17.92
C ALA A 91 1.06 12.60 18.09
N GLY A 92 2.15 12.20 17.41
CA GLY A 92 3.41 12.94 17.40
C GLY A 92 3.29 14.36 16.82
N ARG A 93 2.38 14.59 15.86
CA ARG A 93 2.14 15.92 15.28
C ARG A 93 1.40 16.87 16.21
N VAL A 94 0.50 16.34 17.03
CA VAL A 94 -0.33 17.16 17.94
C VAL A 94 0.13 17.10 19.40
N GLY A 95 1.24 16.40 19.67
CA GLY A 95 1.85 16.29 20.99
C GLY A 95 1.05 15.44 21.98
N ILE A 96 0.27 14.47 21.51
CA ILE A 96 -0.49 13.56 22.37
C ILE A 96 0.40 12.37 22.75
N GLN A 97 0.48 12.08 24.05
CA GLN A 97 1.12 10.87 24.58
C GLN A 97 0.11 9.73 24.62
N LEU A 98 0.42 8.62 23.96
CA LEU A 98 -0.47 7.46 23.84
C LEU A 98 -0.26 6.45 24.97
N ARG A 99 -1.35 5.97 25.56
CA ARG A 99 -1.41 4.90 26.55
C ARG A 99 -1.87 3.59 25.91
N TYR A 100 -1.52 2.46 26.52
CA TYR A 100 -1.79 1.11 26.02
C TYR A 100 -2.47 0.24 27.09
N GLU A 101 -3.51 -0.53 26.71
CA GLU A 101 -4.40 -1.23 27.65
C GLU A 101 -3.73 -2.42 28.40
N ASP A 102 -2.71 -3.06 27.83
CA ASP A 102 -2.18 -4.32 28.37
C ASP A 102 -0.96 -4.19 29.30
N GLY A 103 -0.52 -2.99 29.68
CA GLY A 103 0.74 -2.82 30.44
C GLY A 103 1.98 -3.36 29.71
N ALA A 104 1.80 -3.92 28.51
CA ALA A 104 2.79 -4.06 27.48
C ALA A 104 3.18 -2.65 27.06
N ALA A 105 4.16 -2.10 27.77
CA ALA A 105 5.11 -1.19 27.15
C ALA A 105 5.40 -1.72 25.73
N PRO A 106 5.49 -0.83 24.73
CA PRO A 106 5.70 -1.25 23.34
C PRO A 106 6.79 -2.31 23.33
N ARG A 107 6.57 -3.42 22.61
CA ARG A 107 7.60 -4.44 22.41
C ARG A 107 8.89 -3.70 22.11
N THR A 108 9.84 -3.81 23.03
CA THR A 108 11.11 -3.10 23.10
C THR A 108 11.59 -2.64 21.72
N GLY A 109 11.55 -1.33 21.45
CA GLY A 109 11.86 -0.85 20.11
C GLY A 109 11.92 0.65 19.93
N GLU A 110 10.79 1.32 19.74
CA GLU A 110 10.77 2.67 19.18
C GLU A 110 9.77 3.57 19.90
N GLU A 111 10.29 4.47 20.73
CA GLU A 111 9.54 5.67 21.06
C GLU A 111 9.32 6.48 19.76
N PRO A 112 8.16 7.09 19.49
CA PRO A 112 7.91 7.89 18.29
C PRO A 112 8.95 9.00 18.05
N GLY A 113 9.55 9.53 19.12
CA GLY A 113 10.69 10.45 19.02
C GLY A 113 11.98 9.78 18.53
N ARG A 114 12.18 8.49 18.83
CA ARG A 114 13.35 7.72 18.43
C ARG A 114 13.42 7.54 16.91
N ARG A 115 12.35 7.11 16.24
CA ARG A 115 12.36 6.95 14.77
C ARG A 115 12.72 8.27 14.08
N ARG A 116 12.09 9.38 14.50
CA ARG A 116 12.40 10.71 13.96
C ARG A 116 13.85 11.12 14.20
N ARG A 117 14.38 10.89 15.41
CA ARG A 117 15.78 11.16 15.75
C ARG A 117 16.75 10.33 14.90
N LEU A 118 16.42 9.07 14.60
CA LEU A 118 17.23 8.23 13.70
C LEU A 118 17.21 8.76 12.26
N LEU A 119 16.06 9.22 11.75
CA LEU A 119 15.95 9.84 10.43
C LEU A 119 16.74 11.15 10.35
N ASP A 120 16.66 11.98 11.40
CA ASP A 120 17.44 13.21 11.50
C ASP A 120 18.96 12.93 11.52
N ALA A 121 19.39 11.87 12.22
CA ALA A 121 20.79 11.45 12.22
C ALA A 121 21.26 11.03 10.81
N HIS A 122 20.43 10.32 10.05
CA HIS A 122 20.74 9.93 8.67
C HIS A 122 20.78 11.14 7.74
N ARG A 123 19.86 12.10 7.87
CA ARG A 123 19.89 13.35 7.11
C ARG A 123 21.18 14.13 7.35
N VAL A 124 21.59 14.29 8.62
CA VAL A 124 22.84 14.97 8.96
C VAL A 124 24.06 14.19 8.44
N ALA A 125 24.04 12.87 8.50
CA ALA A 125 25.11 12.04 7.95
C ALA A 125 25.22 12.15 6.42
N GLU A 126 24.10 12.22 5.72
CA GLU A 126 24.08 12.44 4.27
C GLU A 126 24.65 13.81 3.89
N GLU A 127 24.24 14.87 4.60
CA GLU A 127 24.79 16.22 4.43
C GLU A 127 26.31 16.21 4.62
N PHE A 128 26.78 15.59 5.70
CA PHE A 128 28.21 15.43 6.00
C PHE A 128 28.94 14.70 4.85
N TYR A 129 28.48 13.53 4.43
CA TYR A 129 29.16 12.76 3.37
C TYR A 129 29.19 13.50 2.03
N ARG A 130 28.12 14.22 1.68
CA ARG A 130 28.06 15.02 0.45
C ARG A 130 29.07 16.17 0.47
N GLU A 131 29.21 16.87 1.60
CA GLU A 131 30.23 17.90 1.78
C GLU A 131 31.66 17.32 1.64
N GLN A 132 31.90 16.15 2.23
CA GLN A 132 33.20 15.48 2.18
C GLN A 132 33.63 15.10 0.76
N LEU A 133 32.70 14.89 -0.18
CA LEU A 133 33.02 14.56 -1.58
C LEU A 133 33.78 15.68 -2.30
N SER A 134 33.70 16.93 -1.82
CA SER A 134 34.43 18.08 -2.40
C SER A 134 35.85 18.23 -1.85
N THR A 135 36.22 17.49 -0.80
CA THR A 135 37.52 17.63 -0.14
C THR A 135 38.66 16.97 -0.94
N PRO A 136 39.93 17.34 -0.72
CA PRO A 136 41.07 16.66 -1.34
C PRO A 136 41.11 15.15 -1.07
N ALA A 137 40.68 14.71 0.12
CA ALA A 137 40.65 13.30 0.51
C ALA A 137 39.73 12.43 -0.36
N ALA A 138 38.71 13.04 -0.98
CA ALA A 138 37.77 12.36 -1.87
C ALA A 138 38.22 12.26 -3.33
N ALA A 139 39.49 12.61 -3.65
CA ALA A 139 40.00 12.60 -5.03
C ALA A 139 39.79 11.27 -5.75
N ALA A 140 40.09 10.13 -5.10
CA ALA A 140 39.87 8.80 -5.66
C ALA A 140 38.38 8.51 -5.95
N GLY A 141 37.47 8.99 -5.09
CA GLY A 141 36.03 8.86 -5.30
C GLY A 141 35.54 9.67 -6.50
N ARG A 142 36.02 10.92 -6.67
CA ARG A 142 35.68 11.73 -7.84
C ARG A 142 36.25 11.15 -9.14
N ALA A 143 37.48 10.62 -9.11
CA ALA A 143 38.08 9.93 -10.24
C ALA A 143 37.23 8.71 -10.66
N PHE A 144 36.82 7.88 -9.69
CA PHE A 144 35.96 6.73 -9.94
C PHE A 144 34.62 7.09 -10.62
N LEU A 145 33.98 8.19 -10.19
CA LEU A 145 32.75 8.68 -10.80
C LEU A 145 32.99 9.21 -12.22
N ALA A 146 34.05 10.00 -12.41
CA ALA A 146 34.41 10.59 -13.70
C ALA A 146 34.76 9.52 -14.74
N GLU A 147 35.50 8.48 -14.37
CA GLU A 147 35.81 7.32 -15.23
C GLU A 147 34.55 6.65 -15.77
N ARG A 148 33.45 6.69 -15.00
CA ARG A 148 32.15 6.11 -15.39
C ARG A 148 31.20 7.10 -16.06
N GLY A 149 31.69 8.31 -16.36
CA GLY A 149 30.89 9.37 -16.98
C GLY A 149 29.79 9.89 -16.05
N PHE A 150 30.04 9.89 -14.73
CA PHE A 150 29.20 10.58 -13.74
C PHE A 150 29.90 11.88 -13.34
N ASP A 151 29.32 12.99 -13.77
CA ASP A 151 29.81 14.31 -13.44
C ASP A 151 29.33 14.75 -12.04
N ARG A 152 29.68 15.99 -11.68
CA ARG A 152 29.26 16.59 -10.41
C ARG A 152 27.73 16.69 -10.28
N SER A 153 27.02 17.01 -11.37
CA SER A 153 25.56 17.15 -11.35
C SER A 153 24.88 15.81 -11.08
N ALA A 154 25.40 14.73 -11.67
CA ALA A 154 24.97 13.37 -11.36
C ALA A 154 25.23 13.04 -9.88
N ALA A 155 26.44 13.29 -9.38
CA ALA A 155 26.75 13.05 -7.97
C ALA A 155 25.78 13.79 -7.02
N GLU A 156 25.43 15.04 -7.34
CA GLU A 156 24.46 15.84 -6.57
C GLU A 156 23.03 15.28 -6.68
N GLN A 157 22.55 14.93 -7.88
CA GLN A 157 21.21 14.35 -8.10
C GLN A 157 20.99 13.08 -7.28
N PHE A 158 21.97 12.19 -7.25
CA PHE A 158 21.90 10.90 -6.54
C PHE A 158 22.35 10.97 -5.08
N GLY A 159 22.70 12.17 -4.59
CA GLY A 159 23.17 12.39 -3.21
C GLY A 159 24.49 11.68 -2.89
N VAL A 160 25.32 11.39 -3.89
CA VAL A 160 26.59 10.69 -3.71
C VAL A 160 27.50 11.49 -2.79
N GLY A 161 28.07 10.81 -1.80
CA GLY A 161 28.99 11.38 -0.83
C GLY A 161 30.29 10.58 -0.70
N PHE A 162 31.16 11.04 0.18
CA PHE A 162 32.40 10.37 0.53
C PHE A 162 32.50 10.21 2.05
N ALA A 163 32.70 8.99 2.52
CA ALA A 163 33.09 8.72 3.89
C ALA A 163 34.61 8.90 4.02
N PRO A 164 35.09 9.89 4.79
CA PRO A 164 36.52 10.12 4.96
C PRO A 164 37.22 8.93 5.61
N GLN A 165 38.53 8.81 5.40
CA GLN A 165 39.35 7.88 6.17
C GLN A 165 39.42 8.35 7.63
N GLY A 166 39.65 7.41 8.55
CA GLY A 166 39.65 7.68 9.99
C GLY A 166 38.59 6.87 10.73
N TRP A 167 38.57 6.98 12.05
CA TRP A 167 37.73 6.13 12.91
C TRP A 167 36.45 6.81 13.42
N ASP A 168 36.39 8.14 13.46
CA ASP A 168 35.32 8.84 14.21
C ASP A 168 34.90 10.20 13.60
N GLY A 169 35.16 10.43 12.32
CA GLY A 169 34.86 11.71 11.66
C GLY A 169 33.37 12.03 11.69
N LEU A 170 32.52 11.09 11.27
CA LEU A 170 31.06 11.22 11.34
C LEU A 170 30.59 11.17 12.80
N LEU A 171 31.12 10.26 13.61
CA LEU A 171 30.77 10.12 15.02
C LEU A 171 30.95 11.44 15.79
N ARG A 172 32.09 12.11 15.64
CA ARG A 172 32.32 13.43 16.26
C ARG A 172 31.37 14.47 15.73
N HIS A 173 31.09 14.48 14.42
CA HIS A 173 30.14 15.39 13.81
C HIS A 173 28.72 15.24 14.39
N LEU A 174 28.23 14.00 14.51
CA LEU A 174 26.90 13.70 15.05
C LEU A 174 26.81 13.96 16.57
N ARG A 175 27.84 13.63 17.34
CA ARG A 175 27.89 13.99 18.77
C ARG A 175 27.84 15.50 18.97
N GLY A 176 28.54 16.27 18.13
CA GLY A 176 28.47 17.73 18.12
C GLY A 176 27.08 18.30 17.81
N ARG A 177 26.21 17.51 17.18
CA ARG A 177 24.80 17.83 16.89
C ARG A 177 23.83 17.27 17.95
N GLY A 178 24.34 16.73 19.06
CA GLY A 178 23.54 16.27 20.19
C GLY A 178 22.91 14.88 20.01
N PHE A 179 23.43 14.04 19.11
CA PHE A 179 23.01 12.63 19.01
C PHE A 179 23.71 11.77 20.07
N THR A 180 22.93 10.96 20.77
CA THR A 180 23.40 10.06 21.82
C THR A 180 24.01 8.78 21.23
N GLU A 181 24.88 8.13 21.99
CA GLU A 181 25.49 6.86 21.58
C GLU A 181 24.46 5.75 21.28
N ALA A 182 23.38 5.71 22.05
CA ALA A 182 22.29 4.75 21.85
C ALA A 182 21.54 4.97 20.52
N GLU A 183 21.30 6.25 20.15
CA GLU A 183 20.71 6.61 18.86
C GLU A 183 21.64 6.25 17.71
N LEU A 184 22.93 6.60 17.82
CA LEU A 184 23.93 6.30 16.79
C LEU A 184 24.11 4.80 16.57
N THR A 185 24.16 4.02 17.65
CA THR A 185 24.25 2.56 17.56
C THR A 185 23.00 1.97 16.91
N ALA A 186 21.80 2.43 17.29
CA ALA A 186 20.54 1.98 16.69
C ALA A 186 20.36 2.40 15.22
N SER A 187 21.00 3.51 14.80
CA SER A 187 20.96 4.00 13.43
C SER A 187 21.79 3.15 12.44
N GLY A 188 22.75 2.37 12.94
CA GLY A 188 23.69 1.62 12.09
C GLY A 188 24.78 2.48 11.41
N LEU A 189 24.88 3.78 11.73
CA LEU A 189 25.92 4.69 11.24
C LEU A 189 27.30 4.42 11.86
N VAL A 190 27.31 3.79 13.04
CA VAL A 190 28.53 3.39 13.77
C VAL A 190 28.59 1.88 13.94
N SER A 191 29.76 1.36 14.25
CA SER A 191 30.01 -0.04 14.60
C SER A 191 30.73 -0.13 15.94
N GLN A 192 30.50 -1.23 16.68
CA GLN A 192 31.13 -1.46 17.98
C GLN A 192 32.54 -2.05 17.79
N GLY A 193 33.53 -1.51 18.50
CA GLY A 193 34.89 -2.05 18.59
C GLY A 193 35.35 -2.25 20.02
N GLN A 194 36.58 -2.78 20.19
CA GLN A 194 37.17 -3.00 21.52
C GLN A 194 37.40 -1.71 22.31
N ARG A 195 37.60 -0.57 21.63
CA ARG A 195 37.87 0.74 22.23
C ARG A 195 36.65 1.68 22.22
N GLY A 196 35.45 1.14 21.95
CA GLY A 196 34.21 1.91 21.81
C GLY A 196 33.65 1.91 20.39
N ILE A 197 32.66 2.76 20.14
CA ILE A 197 32.02 2.91 18.82
C ILE A 197 32.89 3.71 17.85
N TYR A 198 32.78 3.39 16.55
CA TYR A 198 33.52 4.03 15.46
C TYR A 198 32.68 4.09 14.18
N ASP A 199 33.05 4.94 13.22
CA ASP A 199 32.34 5.12 11.96
C ASP A 199 32.27 3.82 11.15
N ARG A 200 31.06 3.44 10.72
CA ARG A 200 30.87 2.22 9.92
C ARG A 200 31.51 2.33 8.53
N PHE A 201 31.32 3.48 7.88
CA PHE A 201 31.81 3.74 6.52
C PHE A 201 33.05 4.59 6.60
N ARG A 202 34.14 4.17 5.93
CA ARG A 202 35.46 4.82 6.03
C ARG A 202 36.21 4.67 4.72
N GLY A 203 36.72 5.76 4.17
CA GLY A 203 37.46 5.76 2.90
C GLY A 203 36.66 5.22 1.70
N ARG A 204 35.35 5.49 1.65
CA ARG A 204 34.42 4.88 0.69
C ARG A 204 33.57 5.94 -0.01
N LEU A 205 33.20 5.70 -1.26
CA LEU A 205 32.07 6.41 -1.87
C LEU A 205 30.78 5.90 -1.24
N VAL A 206 29.83 6.80 -0.98
CA VAL A 206 28.60 6.52 -0.24
C VAL A 206 27.39 6.96 -1.07
N TRP A 207 26.39 6.10 -1.17
CA TRP A 207 25.09 6.37 -1.77
C TRP A 207 24.00 6.33 -0.68
N PRO A 208 23.19 7.39 -0.52
CA PRO A 208 22.06 7.37 0.38
C PRO A 208 20.96 6.45 -0.16
N ILE A 209 20.39 5.64 0.72
CA ILE A 209 19.26 4.76 0.41
C ILE A 209 18.03 5.38 1.09
N ARG A 210 17.09 5.84 0.27
CA ARG A 210 15.93 6.62 0.72
C ARG A 210 14.63 5.83 0.61
N GLU A 211 13.66 6.22 1.42
CA GLU A 211 12.27 5.77 1.27
C GLU A 211 11.57 6.51 0.12
N VAL A 212 10.35 6.08 -0.23
CA VAL A 212 9.48 6.69 -1.24
C VAL A 212 9.21 8.19 -0.96
N THR A 213 9.32 8.64 0.28
CA THR A 213 9.16 10.05 0.69
C THR A 213 10.42 10.90 0.45
N GLY A 214 11.56 10.27 0.17
CA GLY A 214 12.87 10.91 0.07
C GLY A 214 13.66 10.97 1.39
N GLU A 215 13.12 10.47 2.51
CA GLU A 215 13.88 10.39 3.76
C GLU A 215 14.94 9.28 3.71
N THR A 216 16.16 9.58 4.18
CA THR A 216 17.30 8.64 4.14
C THR A 216 17.20 7.61 5.26
N LEU A 217 17.12 6.35 4.88
CA LEU A 217 16.99 5.20 5.78
C LEU A 217 18.33 4.53 6.10
N GLY A 218 19.32 4.71 5.23
CA GLY A 218 20.61 4.06 5.32
C GLY A 218 21.51 4.43 4.15
N PHE A 219 22.62 3.70 4.01
CA PHE A 219 23.66 3.98 3.03
C PHE A 219 24.25 2.69 2.45
N GLY A 220 24.61 2.75 1.17
CA GLY A 220 25.49 1.78 0.52
C GLY A 220 26.85 2.41 0.25
N ALA A 221 27.93 1.69 0.54
CA ALA A 221 29.28 2.24 0.48
C ALA A 221 30.26 1.36 -0.29
N ARG A 222 30.87 1.91 -1.34
CA ARG A 222 31.81 1.21 -2.21
C ARG A 222 33.26 1.43 -1.77
N ARG A 223 34.02 0.34 -1.70
CA ARG A 223 35.47 0.36 -1.46
C ARG A 223 36.21 1.11 -2.57
N LEU A 224 37.20 1.93 -2.21
CA LEU A 224 38.07 2.66 -3.16
C LEU A 224 39.54 2.30 -3.03
N PHE A 225 39.99 2.00 -1.81
CA PHE A 225 41.40 1.79 -1.48
C PHE A 225 41.68 0.31 -1.19
N ASP A 226 42.86 -0.18 -1.57
CA ASP A 226 43.24 -1.60 -1.43
C ASP A 226 43.57 -1.99 0.01
N GLU A 227 43.95 -1.02 0.84
CA GLU A 227 44.22 -1.22 2.27
C GLU A 227 42.96 -1.61 3.05
N ASP A 228 41.77 -1.27 2.54
CA ASP A 228 40.49 -1.64 3.12
C ASP A 228 40.16 -3.13 2.84
N GLN A 229 40.31 -3.97 3.86
CA GLN A 229 40.02 -5.40 3.78
C GLN A 229 38.51 -5.74 3.82
N GLY A 230 37.63 -4.74 3.82
CA GLY A 230 36.18 -4.92 3.80
C GLY A 230 35.62 -5.32 2.43
N PRO A 231 34.31 -5.65 2.35
CA PRO A 231 33.67 -6.08 1.12
C PRO A 231 33.66 -4.98 0.05
N LYS A 232 33.51 -5.36 -1.24
CA LYS A 232 33.39 -4.43 -2.38
C LYS A 232 32.31 -3.37 -2.13
N TYR A 233 31.15 -3.80 -1.64
CA TYR A 233 30.06 -2.94 -1.16
C TYR A 233 29.69 -3.29 0.28
N LEU A 234 29.48 -2.26 1.09
CA LEU A 234 29.05 -2.36 2.48
C LEU A 234 27.79 -1.54 2.67
N ASN A 235 26.71 -2.16 3.15
CA ASN A 235 25.44 -1.47 3.41
C ASN A 235 25.23 -1.24 4.91
N THR A 236 24.35 -0.31 5.27
CA THR A 236 23.77 -0.22 6.63
C THR A 236 23.28 -1.62 7.07
N PRO A 237 23.52 -2.02 8.34
CA PRO A 237 23.00 -3.29 8.85
C PRO A 237 21.47 -3.22 8.97
N GLU A 238 20.82 -4.31 9.41
CA GLU A 238 19.41 -4.25 9.76
C GLU A 238 19.22 -3.29 10.95
N THR A 239 18.32 -2.31 10.79
CA THR A 239 17.97 -1.33 11.82
C THR A 239 16.46 -1.14 11.85
N PRO A 240 15.92 -0.37 12.82
CA PRO A 240 14.50 -0.03 12.79
C PRO A 240 14.08 0.78 11.54
N LEU A 241 15.01 1.52 10.93
CA LEU A 241 14.76 2.27 9.68
C LEU A 241 15.06 1.45 8.41
N TYR A 242 16.04 0.54 8.47
CA TYR A 242 16.62 -0.09 7.29
C TYR A 242 16.42 -1.60 7.30
N ARG A 243 15.63 -2.10 6.35
CA ARG A 243 15.43 -3.53 6.11
C ARG A 243 15.82 -3.91 4.69
N LYS A 244 16.85 -4.74 4.52
CA LYS A 244 17.37 -5.08 3.18
C LYS A 244 16.33 -5.71 2.27
N SER A 245 15.34 -6.43 2.81
CA SER A 245 14.28 -7.08 2.04
C SER A 245 13.20 -6.12 1.51
N GLN A 246 13.23 -4.85 1.94
CA GLN A 246 12.18 -3.87 1.64
C GLN A 246 12.73 -2.61 0.93
N VAL A 247 14.01 -2.30 1.09
CA VAL A 247 14.59 -1.08 0.51
C VAL A 247 15.06 -1.29 -0.93
N LEU A 248 14.72 -0.35 -1.81
CA LEU A 248 15.19 -0.28 -3.19
C LEU A 248 15.88 1.06 -3.41
N TYR A 249 17.13 1.03 -3.89
CA TYR A 249 17.85 2.24 -4.24
C TYR A 249 17.24 2.88 -5.49
N GLY A 250 17.11 4.21 -5.50
CA GLY A 250 16.52 4.99 -6.59
C GLY A 250 14.99 5.04 -6.59
N LEU A 251 14.32 4.43 -5.60
CA LEU A 251 12.85 4.39 -5.53
C LEU A 251 12.23 5.77 -5.35
N ASP A 252 12.87 6.66 -4.58
CA ASP A 252 12.51 8.06 -4.38
C ASP A 252 12.49 8.83 -5.71
N LEU A 253 13.49 8.58 -6.57
CA LEU A 253 13.60 9.19 -7.90
C LEU A 253 12.61 8.56 -8.88
N ALA A 254 12.42 7.23 -8.80
CA ALA A 254 11.66 6.48 -9.78
C ALA A 254 10.14 6.52 -9.59
N LYS A 255 9.65 6.82 -8.38
CA LYS A 255 8.23 6.77 -8.02
C LYS A 255 7.30 7.41 -9.06
N ARG A 256 7.61 8.65 -9.46
CA ARG A 256 6.75 9.43 -10.37
C ARG A 256 6.68 8.79 -11.75
N ASP A 257 7.82 8.36 -12.28
CA ASP A 257 7.92 7.76 -13.60
C ASP A 257 7.35 6.34 -13.59
N MET A 258 7.52 5.58 -12.51
CA MET A 258 6.88 4.28 -12.33
C MET A 258 5.35 4.38 -12.33
N GLN A 259 4.80 5.42 -11.69
CA GLN A 259 3.36 5.67 -11.66
C GLN A 259 2.80 6.09 -13.03
N ARG A 260 3.55 6.92 -13.77
CA ARG A 260 3.20 7.42 -15.11
C ARG A 260 3.31 6.34 -16.18
N ASP A 261 4.46 5.69 -16.25
CA ASP A 261 4.79 4.73 -17.31
C ASP A 261 4.30 3.32 -16.99
N LYS A 262 3.80 3.10 -15.76
CA LYS A 262 3.39 1.79 -15.25
C LYS A 262 4.50 0.76 -15.42
N ARG A 263 5.75 1.15 -15.15
CA ARG A 263 6.92 0.35 -15.44
C ARG A 263 7.98 0.53 -14.38
N VAL A 264 8.70 -0.54 -14.05
CA VAL A 264 9.91 -0.51 -13.23
C VAL A 264 11.03 -1.28 -13.93
N VAL A 265 12.26 -0.80 -13.81
CA VAL A 265 13.45 -1.50 -14.29
C VAL A 265 14.33 -1.85 -13.09
N VAL A 266 14.46 -3.13 -12.79
CA VAL A 266 15.27 -3.65 -11.68
C VAL A 266 16.66 -3.96 -12.19
N VAL A 267 17.67 -3.30 -11.64
CA VAL A 267 19.10 -3.45 -11.98
C VAL A 267 19.90 -3.91 -10.75
N GLU A 268 21.17 -4.27 -10.93
CA GLU A 268 21.98 -4.87 -9.87
C GLU A 268 22.61 -3.86 -8.91
N GLY A 269 23.16 -2.75 -9.44
CA GLY A 269 24.00 -1.84 -8.67
C GLY A 269 23.55 -0.39 -8.63
N TYR A 270 24.15 0.37 -7.71
CA TYR A 270 23.95 1.81 -7.56
C TYR A 270 24.32 2.59 -8.83
N THR A 271 25.44 2.24 -9.46
CA THR A 271 25.92 2.87 -10.69
C THR A 271 25.01 2.57 -11.89
N ASP A 272 24.35 1.42 -11.90
CA ASP A 272 23.45 1.04 -12.99
C ASP A 272 22.17 1.87 -12.90
N VAL A 273 21.65 2.09 -11.69
CA VAL A 273 20.53 3.03 -11.48
C VAL A 273 20.93 4.42 -11.97
N MET A 274 22.12 4.92 -11.61
CA MET A 274 22.59 6.22 -12.10
C MET A 274 22.66 6.25 -13.63
N ALA A 275 23.27 5.24 -14.25
CA ALA A 275 23.42 5.16 -15.70
C ALA A 275 22.06 5.09 -16.43
N MET A 276 21.11 4.32 -15.90
CA MET A 276 19.76 4.20 -16.42
C MET A 276 19.01 5.54 -16.38
N HIS A 277 18.98 6.20 -15.23
CA HIS A 277 18.31 7.49 -15.05
C HIS A 277 18.93 8.57 -15.95
N LEU A 278 20.26 8.64 -16.03
CA LEU A 278 20.96 9.56 -16.93
C LEU A 278 20.77 9.22 -18.42
N SER A 279 20.28 8.03 -18.75
CA SER A 279 19.90 7.61 -20.11
C SER A 279 18.41 7.78 -20.39
N GLY A 280 17.67 8.48 -19.51
CA GLY A 280 16.24 8.74 -19.67
C GLY A 280 15.32 7.64 -19.14
N ILE A 281 15.86 6.63 -18.45
CA ILE A 281 15.11 5.53 -17.87
C ILE A 281 14.88 5.82 -16.38
N GLY A 282 14.01 6.79 -16.12
CA GLY A 282 13.67 7.25 -14.77
C GLY A 282 12.97 6.21 -13.88
N THR A 283 12.62 5.04 -14.42
CA THR A 283 11.94 3.96 -13.69
C THR A 283 12.90 2.95 -13.05
N ALA A 284 14.22 3.19 -13.10
CA ALA A 284 15.22 2.23 -12.66
C ALA A 284 15.43 2.23 -11.14
N VAL A 285 15.54 1.04 -10.56
CA VAL A 285 15.79 0.79 -9.12
C VAL A 285 16.73 -0.40 -8.93
N ALA A 286 17.44 -0.47 -7.81
CA ALA A 286 18.32 -1.61 -7.48
C ALA A 286 18.08 -2.16 -6.08
N THR A 287 18.35 -3.46 -5.89
CA THR A 287 18.36 -4.06 -4.56
C THR A 287 19.66 -3.74 -3.83
N CYS A 288 19.59 -3.61 -2.50
CA CYS A 288 20.74 -3.17 -1.71
C CYS A 288 21.51 -4.37 -1.12
N GLY A 289 22.25 -5.09 -1.97
CA GLY A 289 23.10 -6.21 -1.56
C GLY A 289 22.32 -7.46 -1.16
N THR A 290 21.18 -7.68 -1.80
CA THR A 290 20.32 -8.87 -1.65
C THR A 290 19.63 -9.19 -2.99
N ALA A 291 19.11 -10.40 -3.15
CA ALA A 291 18.27 -10.73 -4.31
C ALA A 291 16.93 -9.97 -4.25
N PHE A 292 16.37 -9.67 -5.42
CA PHE A 292 15.00 -9.17 -5.52
C PHE A 292 14.04 -10.26 -5.03
N GLY A 293 13.03 -9.88 -4.24
CA GLY A 293 12.21 -10.82 -3.49
C GLY A 293 10.77 -10.33 -3.32
N PRO A 294 9.91 -11.14 -2.67
CA PRO A 294 8.47 -10.87 -2.60
C PRO A 294 8.11 -9.52 -1.96
N ASP A 295 8.85 -9.11 -0.92
CA ASP A 295 8.62 -7.83 -0.23
C ASP A 295 8.92 -6.62 -1.13
N HIS A 296 10.03 -6.64 -1.86
CA HIS A 296 10.34 -5.64 -2.90
C HIS A 296 9.24 -5.58 -3.95
N ALA A 297 8.79 -6.74 -4.41
CA ALA A 297 7.76 -6.85 -5.43
C ALA A 297 6.42 -6.28 -4.95
N ARG A 298 6.05 -6.49 -3.69
CA ARG A 298 4.86 -5.89 -3.08
C ARG A 298 4.90 -4.36 -3.06
N ILE A 299 6.06 -3.78 -2.75
CA ILE A 299 6.28 -2.32 -2.77
C ILE A 299 6.13 -1.78 -4.17
N VAL A 300 6.80 -2.39 -5.15
CA VAL A 300 6.69 -2.02 -6.57
C VAL A 300 5.24 -2.09 -7.04
N ARG A 301 4.51 -3.17 -6.74
CA ARG A 301 3.09 -3.32 -7.14
C ARG A 301 2.21 -2.20 -6.63
N ARG A 302 2.37 -1.82 -5.36
CA ARG A 302 1.63 -0.70 -4.76
C ARG A 302 1.86 0.59 -5.53
N LEU A 303 3.09 0.82 -6.01
CA LEU A 303 3.44 2.00 -6.80
C LEU A 303 2.92 1.94 -8.24
N LEU A 304 2.87 0.76 -8.85
CA LEU A 304 2.32 0.59 -10.20
C LEU A 304 0.78 0.75 -10.23
N GLY A 305 0.08 0.50 -9.11
CA GLY A 305 -1.36 0.77 -8.96
C GLY A 305 -2.28 -0.38 -9.37
N ASP A 306 -1.81 -1.63 -9.26
CA ASP A 306 -2.57 -2.82 -9.63
C ASP A 306 -3.63 -3.19 -8.56
N SER A 307 -4.88 -2.74 -8.78
CA SER A 307 -6.08 -3.18 -8.05
C SER A 307 -7.14 -3.83 -8.97
N GLY A 308 -6.81 -4.18 -10.21
CA GLY A 308 -7.75 -4.77 -11.19
C GLY A 308 -7.28 -6.09 -11.78
N SER A 309 -8.21 -7.02 -12.04
CA SER A 309 -7.97 -8.36 -12.61
C SER A 309 -7.70 -8.38 -14.12
N THR A 310 -7.41 -7.23 -14.74
CA THR A 310 -7.22 -7.06 -16.19
C THR A 310 -5.94 -6.30 -16.50
N SER A 311 -4.80 -6.92 -16.18
CA SER A 311 -3.47 -6.42 -16.52
C SER A 311 -2.73 -7.58 -17.21
N GLY A 312 -2.25 -7.39 -18.44
CA GLY A 312 -1.43 -8.39 -19.12
C GLY A 312 -1.46 -8.45 -20.65
N VAL A 313 -1.86 -7.41 -21.40
CA VAL A 313 -1.83 -7.46 -22.89
C VAL A 313 -0.73 -6.55 -23.44
N GLN A 314 0.27 -7.12 -24.11
CA GLN A 314 1.24 -6.34 -24.90
C GLN A 314 0.59 -6.00 -26.25
N LEU A 315 0.36 -4.72 -26.51
CA LEU A 315 -0.18 -4.23 -27.78
C LEU A 315 0.90 -4.30 -28.87
N ALA A 316 0.48 -4.39 -30.13
CA ALA A 316 1.38 -4.37 -31.29
C ALA A 316 2.28 -3.11 -31.36
N SER A 317 1.88 -2.04 -30.66
CA SER A 317 2.67 -0.81 -30.48
C SER A 317 3.84 -0.95 -29.50
N GLY A 318 4.04 -2.12 -28.88
CA GLY A 318 5.04 -2.36 -27.83
C GLY A 318 4.63 -1.82 -26.45
N THR A 319 3.39 -1.37 -26.31
CA THR A 319 2.81 -0.79 -25.07
C THR A 319 1.96 -1.84 -24.36
N SER A 320 2.11 -1.99 -23.05
CA SER A 320 1.39 -3.02 -22.29
C SER A 320 0.18 -2.45 -21.54
N VAL A 321 -0.93 -3.19 -21.53
CA VAL A 321 -2.09 -2.93 -20.70
C VAL A 321 -1.83 -3.58 -19.34
N GLY A 322 -1.28 -2.82 -18.38
CA GLY A 322 -0.87 -3.31 -17.06
C GLY A 322 0.53 -2.85 -16.66
N GLY A 323 0.92 -3.06 -15.40
CA GLY A 323 2.27 -2.76 -14.93
C GLY A 323 3.35 -3.65 -15.58
N GLU A 324 4.55 -3.13 -15.81
CA GLU A 324 5.71 -3.87 -16.30
C GLU A 324 6.83 -3.92 -15.26
N ILE A 325 7.38 -5.10 -15.03
CA ILE A 325 8.60 -5.29 -14.23
C ILE A 325 9.68 -5.86 -15.15
N ILE A 326 10.74 -5.08 -15.37
CA ILE A 326 11.82 -5.43 -16.29
C ILE A 326 13.07 -5.68 -15.47
N PHE A 327 13.65 -6.87 -15.55
CA PHE A 327 14.94 -7.15 -14.91
C PHE A 327 16.08 -7.01 -15.91
N THR A 328 17.13 -6.29 -15.52
CA THR A 328 18.41 -6.33 -16.22
C THR A 328 19.42 -7.07 -15.36
N PHE A 329 20.05 -8.09 -15.94
CA PHE A 329 21.09 -8.88 -15.29
C PHE A 329 22.39 -8.78 -16.07
N ASP A 330 23.50 -8.97 -15.37
CA ASP A 330 24.84 -9.04 -15.95
C ASP A 330 25.05 -10.39 -16.66
N GLY A 331 24.14 -10.78 -17.57
CA GLY A 331 24.24 -11.97 -18.43
C GLY A 331 24.42 -13.34 -17.75
N ASP A 332 24.51 -13.42 -16.43
CA ASP A 332 24.99 -14.59 -15.72
C ASP A 332 23.87 -15.56 -15.30
N ALA A 333 24.24 -16.81 -15.00
CA ALA A 333 23.29 -17.84 -14.58
C ALA A 333 22.67 -17.57 -13.19
N ALA A 334 23.22 -16.64 -12.40
CA ALA A 334 22.76 -16.31 -11.06
C ALA A 334 21.57 -15.34 -11.10
N GLY A 335 21.64 -14.29 -11.94
CA GLY A 335 20.56 -13.34 -12.18
C GLY A 335 19.31 -14.00 -12.75
N GLN A 336 19.48 -14.93 -13.71
CA GLN A 336 18.37 -15.71 -14.27
C GLN A 336 17.66 -16.57 -13.21
N LYS A 337 18.43 -17.23 -12.33
CA LYS A 337 17.89 -18.03 -11.22
C LYS A 337 17.25 -17.16 -10.13
N ALA A 338 17.71 -15.94 -9.94
CA ALA A 338 17.13 -14.98 -8.99
C ALA A 338 15.78 -14.47 -9.50
N ALA A 339 15.68 -14.12 -10.79
CA ALA A 339 14.39 -13.80 -11.43
C ALA A 339 13.39 -14.93 -11.20
N LEU A 340 13.74 -16.15 -11.64
CA LEU A 340 12.86 -17.32 -11.51
C LEU A 340 12.41 -17.60 -10.08
N ARG A 341 13.29 -17.44 -9.08
CA ARG A 341 12.94 -17.60 -7.67
C ARG A 341 11.97 -16.53 -7.19
N ALA A 342 12.20 -15.27 -7.54
CA ALA A 342 11.28 -14.18 -7.19
C ALA A 342 9.87 -14.39 -7.78
N PHE A 343 9.75 -15.05 -8.94
CA PHE A 343 8.48 -15.32 -9.62
C PHE A 343 7.82 -16.66 -9.24
N GLY A 344 8.59 -17.63 -8.74
CA GLY A 344 8.07 -18.95 -8.38
C GLY A 344 7.20 -18.95 -7.12
N GLU A 345 7.41 -18.02 -6.20
CA GLU A 345 6.83 -18.06 -4.85
C GLU A 345 5.47 -17.32 -4.72
N ASP A 346 5.14 -16.37 -5.61
CA ASP A 346 3.87 -15.63 -5.54
C ASP A 346 3.42 -15.15 -6.92
N GLN A 347 2.85 -16.03 -7.76
CA GLN A 347 2.33 -15.68 -9.10
C GLN A 347 1.02 -14.87 -9.08
N SER A 348 0.74 -14.12 -8.01
CA SER A 348 -0.37 -13.16 -7.93
C SER A 348 -0.05 -11.82 -8.64
N PHE A 349 0.97 -11.82 -9.52
CA PHE A 349 1.37 -10.67 -10.33
C PHE A 349 0.41 -10.45 -11.49
N SER A 350 -0.34 -9.36 -11.41
CA SER A 350 -1.03 -8.69 -12.51
C SER A 350 -0.05 -7.96 -13.45
N ALA A 351 1.17 -7.65 -12.98
CA ALA A 351 2.20 -6.99 -13.77
C ALA A 351 2.96 -7.99 -14.66
N GLN A 352 3.16 -7.63 -15.93
CA GLN A 352 3.95 -8.42 -16.88
C GLN A 352 5.43 -8.34 -16.51
N THR A 353 6.09 -9.49 -16.51
CA THR A 353 7.51 -9.57 -16.18
C THR A 353 8.35 -9.83 -17.42
N PHE A 354 9.40 -9.03 -17.57
CA PHE A 354 10.33 -9.09 -18.66
C PHE A 354 11.78 -9.17 -18.16
N VAL A 355 12.65 -9.63 -19.04
CA VAL A 355 14.10 -9.63 -18.87
C VAL A 355 14.74 -8.91 -20.05
N ALA A 356 15.69 -8.03 -19.78
CA ALA A 356 16.53 -7.39 -20.77
C ALA A 356 17.99 -7.72 -20.46
N VAL A 357 18.67 -8.40 -21.38
CA VAL A 357 20.08 -8.82 -21.22
C VAL A 357 20.89 -8.30 -22.39
N GLU A 358 22.03 -7.67 -22.09
CA GLU A 358 22.98 -7.22 -23.10
C GLU A 358 23.82 -8.41 -23.59
N ARG A 359 23.98 -8.57 -24.91
CA ARG A 359 24.56 -9.78 -25.51
C ARG A 359 26.05 -10.00 -25.19
N SER A 360 26.80 -8.92 -24.99
CA SER A 360 28.21 -8.98 -24.55
C SER A 360 28.37 -9.11 -23.04
N GLY A 361 27.26 -9.11 -22.28
CA GLY A 361 27.28 -9.23 -20.82
C GLY A 361 27.61 -7.93 -20.08
N MET A 362 27.59 -6.79 -20.77
CA MET A 362 27.84 -5.48 -20.15
C MET A 362 26.68 -5.10 -19.22
N ASP A 363 27.01 -4.58 -18.05
CA ASP A 363 26.04 -3.94 -17.15
C ASP A 363 25.53 -2.60 -17.75
N PRO A 364 24.42 -2.00 -17.26
CA PRO A 364 23.91 -0.74 -17.79
C PRO A 364 24.91 0.43 -17.74
N CYS A 365 25.80 0.45 -16.74
CA CYS A 365 26.83 1.49 -16.58
C CYS A 365 27.94 1.34 -17.62
N GLU A 366 28.44 0.13 -17.84
CA GLU A 366 29.42 -0.25 -18.86
C GLU A 366 28.85 -0.04 -20.27
N LEU A 367 27.59 -0.43 -20.48
CA LEU A 367 26.89 -0.24 -21.76
C LEU A 367 26.78 1.25 -22.11
N ARG A 368 26.42 2.09 -21.13
CA ARG A 368 26.37 3.55 -21.32
C ARG A 368 27.74 4.12 -21.69
N GLN A 369 28.81 3.67 -21.02
CA GLN A 369 30.17 4.13 -21.30
C GLN A 369 30.65 3.71 -22.69
N ALA A 370 30.35 2.46 -23.09
CA ALA A 370 30.84 1.91 -24.34
C ALA A 370 30.03 2.36 -25.57
N LYS A 371 28.70 2.48 -25.45
CA LYS A 371 27.77 2.67 -26.58
C LYS A 371 26.81 3.85 -26.42
N GLY A 372 26.89 4.59 -25.32
CA GLY A 372 26.06 5.78 -25.07
C GLY A 372 24.67 5.48 -24.48
N PRO A 373 23.91 6.53 -24.15
CA PRO A 373 22.61 6.41 -23.48
C PRO A 373 21.55 5.71 -24.34
N ASP A 374 21.58 5.89 -25.66
CA ASP A 374 20.62 5.26 -26.58
C ASP A 374 20.72 3.72 -26.56
N ALA A 375 21.91 3.18 -26.32
CA ALA A 375 22.11 1.74 -26.18
C ALA A 375 21.44 1.18 -24.92
N VAL A 376 21.46 1.94 -23.82
CA VAL A 376 20.76 1.59 -22.57
C VAL A 376 19.24 1.63 -22.77
N LEU A 377 18.74 2.62 -23.50
CA LEU A 377 17.33 2.68 -23.88
C LEU A 377 16.93 1.49 -24.76
N ALA A 378 17.74 1.17 -25.76
CA ALA A 378 17.52 0.03 -26.65
C ALA A 378 17.51 -1.31 -25.88
N LEU A 379 18.37 -1.49 -24.87
CA LEU A 379 18.37 -2.65 -23.99
C LEU A 379 16.98 -2.85 -23.37
N VAL A 380 16.42 -1.82 -22.72
CA VAL A 380 15.12 -1.90 -22.04
C VAL A 380 13.95 -2.04 -23.01
N THR A 381 14.02 -1.42 -24.20
CA THR A 381 12.99 -1.57 -25.24
C THR A 381 12.99 -2.97 -25.85
N SER A 382 14.15 -3.62 -25.96
CA SER A 382 14.31 -4.98 -26.51
C SER A 382 14.03 -6.12 -25.51
N ARG A 383 13.42 -5.79 -24.36
CA ARG A 383 13.07 -6.76 -23.31
C ARG A 383 12.24 -7.94 -23.84
N THR A 384 12.53 -9.12 -23.32
CA THR A 384 11.83 -10.37 -23.66
C THR A 384 10.97 -10.84 -22.48
N PRO A 385 9.77 -11.40 -22.69
CA PRO A 385 8.97 -11.98 -21.62
C PRO A 385 9.76 -13.01 -20.80
N LEU A 386 9.61 -13.01 -19.48
CA LEU A 386 10.39 -13.86 -18.58
C LEU A 386 10.29 -15.35 -18.94
N TYR A 387 9.08 -15.86 -19.16
CA TYR A 387 8.88 -17.28 -19.49
C TYR A 387 9.55 -17.65 -20.81
N GLU A 388 9.42 -16.81 -21.85
CA GLU A 388 10.12 -17.02 -23.12
C GLU A 388 11.63 -17.06 -22.91
N PHE A 389 12.19 -16.08 -22.19
CA PHE A 389 13.61 -16.01 -21.91
C PHE A 389 14.12 -17.28 -21.21
N VAL A 390 13.45 -17.72 -20.15
CA VAL A 390 13.86 -18.91 -19.38
C VAL A 390 13.78 -20.18 -20.21
N ILE A 391 12.70 -20.36 -20.98
CA ILE A 391 12.54 -21.53 -21.83
C ILE A 391 13.66 -21.55 -22.85
N ARG A 392 13.88 -20.46 -23.60
CA ARG A 392 14.93 -20.37 -24.61
C ARG A 392 16.33 -20.60 -24.02
N SER A 393 16.63 -20.04 -22.86
CA SER A 393 17.91 -20.28 -22.16
C SER A 393 18.07 -21.76 -21.77
N THR A 394 16.99 -22.44 -21.38
CA THR A 394 17.00 -23.89 -21.08
C THR A 394 17.24 -24.71 -22.35
N LEU A 395 16.63 -24.31 -23.47
CA LEU A 395 16.82 -24.96 -24.76
C LEU A 395 18.24 -24.79 -25.30
N ALA A 396 18.87 -23.62 -25.09
CA ALA A 396 20.22 -23.32 -25.55
C ALA A 396 21.31 -24.23 -24.94
N ALA A 397 21.02 -24.91 -23.82
CA ALA A 397 21.91 -25.88 -23.20
C ALA A 397 21.92 -27.26 -23.89
N HIS A 398 21.11 -27.46 -24.94
CA HIS A 398 20.92 -28.75 -25.61
C HIS A 398 21.11 -28.62 -27.12
N ASP A 399 21.61 -29.69 -27.76
CA ASP A 399 21.70 -29.75 -29.22
C ASP A 399 20.36 -30.17 -29.85
N LEU A 400 19.59 -29.19 -30.30
CA LEU A 400 18.26 -29.39 -30.89
C LEU A 400 18.29 -30.04 -32.29
N SER A 401 19.47 -30.24 -32.89
CA SER A 401 19.59 -30.95 -34.18
C SER A 401 19.43 -32.47 -34.03
N THR A 402 19.61 -33.00 -32.80
CA THR A 402 19.50 -34.42 -32.48
C THR A 402 18.13 -34.76 -31.90
N VAL A 403 17.70 -36.02 -32.00
CA VAL A 403 16.45 -36.48 -31.37
C VAL A 403 16.61 -36.49 -29.84
N GLU A 404 17.74 -36.99 -29.35
CA GLU A 404 18.09 -37.05 -27.94
C GLU A 404 18.14 -35.66 -27.30
N GLY A 405 18.75 -34.69 -27.99
CA GLY A 405 18.82 -33.31 -27.52
C GLY A 405 17.45 -32.63 -27.50
N ARG A 406 16.59 -32.85 -28.50
CA ARG A 406 15.19 -32.36 -28.48
C ARG A 406 14.38 -32.93 -27.33
N ILE A 407 14.49 -34.24 -27.07
CA ILE A 407 13.79 -34.89 -25.95
C ILE A 407 14.37 -34.46 -24.59
N GLY A 408 15.69 -34.30 -24.48
CA GLY A 408 16.35 -33.76 -23.28
C GLY A 408 15.88 -32.34 -22.97
N ALA A 409 15.87 -31.47 -23.98
CA ALA A 409 15.41 -30.10 -23.87
C ALA A 409 13.92 -30.02 -23.50
N LEU A 410 13.07 -30.87 -24.07
CA LEU A 410 11.66 -30.98 -23.70
C LEU A 410 11.49 -31.33 -22.21
N ARG A 411 12.24 -32.34 -21.71
CA ARG A 411 12.18 -32.74 -20.31
C ARG A 411 12.66 -31.64 -19.36
N ALA A 412 13.65 -30.83 -19.77
CA ALA A 412 14.16 -29.72 -18.98
C ALA A 412 13.22 -28.50 -18.98
N ALA A 413 12.58 -28.18 -20.11
CA ALA A 413 11.69 -27.02 -20.25
C ALA A 413 10.25 -27.30 -19.80
N ALA A 414 9.77 -28.54 -19.87
CA ALA A 414 8.40 -28.91 -19.49
C ALA A 414 8.02 -28.50 -18.05
N PRO A 415 8.88 -28.65 -17.02
CA PRO A 415 8.59 -28.15 -15.66
C PRO A 415 8.38 -26.64 -15.59
N VAL A 416 9.10 -25.86 -16.41
CA VAL A 416 8.96 -24.39 -16.45
C VAL A 416 7.57 -24.01 -16.99
N VAL A 417 7.16 -24.61 -18.11
CA VAL A 417 5.83 -24.38 -18.71
C VAL A 417 4.72 -24.90 -17.80
N ALA A 418 4.93 -26.06 -17.15
CA ALA A 418 4.00 -26.64 -16.20
C ALA A 418 3.77 -25.75 -14.97
N GLY A 419 4.78 -24.96 -14.57
CA GLY A 419 4.73 -24.02 -13.46
C GLY A 419 3.95 -22.73 -13.76
N ILE A 420 3.54 -22.48 -15.01
CA ILE A 420 2.70 -21.32 -15.38
C ILE A 420 1.27 -21.56 -14.87
N ARG A 421 0.81 -20.75 -13.91
CA ARG A 421 -0.54 -20.87 -13.33
C ARG A 421 -1.62 -20.25 -14.20
N ASP A 422 -1.28 -19.26 -15.02
CA ASP A 422 -2.20 -18.63 -15.96
C ASP A 422 -2.71 -19.65 -16.99
N ALA A 423 -4.03 -19.90 -16.96
CA ALA A 423 -4.69 -20.90 -17.78
C ALA A 423 -4.71 -20.55 -19.28
N ALA A 424 -4.57 -19.27 -19.63
CA ALA A 424 -4.51 -18.80 -21.01
C ALA A 424 -3.07 -18.79 -21.55
N LEU A 425 -2.08 -18.40 -20.73
CA LEU A 425 -0.67 -18.38 -21.17
C LEU A 425 -0.08 -19.78 -21.35
N ARG A 426 -0.41 -20.74 -20.47
CA ARG A 426 0.22 -22.06 -20.48
C ARG A 426 0.01 -22.83 -21.80
N PRO A 427 -1.19 -22.90 -22.41
CA PRO A 427 -1.38 -23.54 -23.72
C PRO A 427 -0.55 -22.89 -24.84
N GLU A 428 -0.44 -21.55 -24.85
CA GLU A 428 0.35 -20.85 -25.86
C GLU A 428 1.85 -21.09 -25.70
N TYR A 429 2.38 -21.04 -24.48
CA TYR A 429 3.79 -21.40 -24.25
C TYR A 429 4.08 -22.88 -24.55
N THR A 430 3.09 -23.77 -24.40
CA THR A 430 3.21 -25.17 -24.82
C THR A 430 3.34 -25.28 -26.34
N ARG A 431 2.56 -24.49 -27.10
CA ARG A 431 2.65 -24.42 -28.56
C ARG A 431 3.96 -23.80 -29.04
N LEU A 432 4.42 -22.72 -28.40
CA LEU A 432 5.71 -22.10 -28.70
C LEU A 432 6.88 -23.05 -28.42
N LEU A 433 6.83 -23.79 -27.30
CA LEU A 433 7.84 -24.81 -26.97
C LEU A 433 7.94 -25.89 -28.06
N ALA A 434 6.81 -26.39 -28.57
CA ALA A 434 6.81 -27.35 -29.67
C ALA A 434 7.49 -26.78 -30.93
N GLY A 435 7.18 -25.53 -31.27
CA GLY A 435 7.81 -24.81 -32.38
C GLY A 435 9.33 -24.62 -32.19
N TRP A 436 9.78 -24.22 -31.00
CA TRP A 436 11.21 -24.05 -30.71
C TRP A 436 11.99 -25.36 -30.71
N LEU A 437 11.36 -26.46 -30.31
CA LEU A 437 11.94 -27.80 -30.34
C LEU A 437 11.92 -28.43 -31.75
N GLY A 438 11.11 -27.90 -32.68
CA GLY A 438 10.87 -28.54 -33.97
C GLY A 438 10.22 -29.92 -33.82
N ILE A 439 9.25 -30.04 -32.91
CA ILE A 439 8.43 -31.23 -32.71
C ILE A 439 7.04 -30.95 -33.27
N ASP A 440 6.68 -31.62 -34.36
CA ASP A 440 5.40 -31.41 -35.06
C ASP A 440 4.20 -31.95 -34.24
N ASP A 441 4.42 -32.98 -33.42
CA ASP A 441 3.40 -33.54 -32.55
C ASP A 441 3.23 -32.74 -31.25
N LEU A 442 2.31 -31.78 -31.29
CA LEU A 442 1.94 -30.96 -30.13
C LEU A 442 1.46 -31.79 -28.93
N ASP A 443 0.83 -32.96 -29.17
CA ASP A 443 0.30 -33.78 -28.08
C ASP A 443 1.41 -34.48 -27.29
N THR A 444 2.56 -34.75 -27.90
CA THR A 444 3.76 -35.19 -27.18
C THR A 444 4.27 -34.12 -26.21
N VAL A 445 4.32 -32.84 -26.64
CA VAL A 445 4.73 -31.73 -25.78
C VAL A 445 3.71 -31.48 -24.66
N ARG A 446 2.41 -31.50 -24.98
CA ARG A 446 1.32 -31.38 -23.98
C ARG A 446 1.40 -32.44 -22.89
N ARG A 447 1.63 -33.71 -23.28
CA ARG A 447 1.79 -34.82 -22.32
C ARG A 447 3.00 -34.63 -21.41
N ALA A 448 4.13 -34.17 -21.95
CA ALA A 448 5.33 -33.89 -21.17
C ALA A 448 5.10 -32.77 -20.14
N VAL A 449 4.45 -31.67 -20.54
CA VAL A 449 4.08 -30.56 -19.64
C VAL A 449 3.10 -31.02 -18.56
N ALA A 450 2.03 -31.74 -18.93
CA ALA A 450 1.05 -32.26 -17.97
C ALA A 450 1.65 -33.28 -17.00
N GLY A 451 2.60 -34.11 -17.47
CA GLY A 451 3.34 -35.06 -16.66
C GLY A 451 4.26 -34.36 -15.65
N ALA A 452 4.91 -33.26 -16.05
CA ALA A 452 5.76 -32.46 -15.18
C ALA A 452 4.98 -31.77 -14.03
N SER A 453 3.70 -31.43 -14.23
CA SER A 453 2.84 -30.89 -13.15
C SER A 453 2.52 -31.92 -12.04
N ARG A 454 2.62 -33.22 -12.32
CA ARG A 454 2.25 -34.31 -11.38
C ARG A 454 3.44 -34.90 -10.62
N ALA A 455 4.68 -34.57 -11.01
CA ALA A 455 5.88 -35.03 -10.33
C ALA A 455 6.21 -34.07 -9.17
N PRO A 456 6.35 -34.53 -7.92
CA PRO A 456 6.79 -33.67 -6.82
C PRO A 456 8.24 -33.21 -7.08
N SER A 457 8.44 -31.90 -7.07
CA SER A 457 9.74 -31.23 -7.27
C SER A 457 10.77 -31.71 -6.23
N ARG A 458 11.66 -32.63 -6.61
CA ARG A 458 12.91 -32.84 -5.87
C ARG A 458 13.99 -31.95 -6.48
N PRO A 459 14.74 -31.16 -5.69
CA PRO A 459 15.89 -30.42 -6.20
C PRO A 459 16.92 -31.41 -6.74
N ALA A 460 17.32 -31.24 -7.99
CA ALA A 460 18.38 -32.02 -8.61
C ALA A 460 19.74 -31.51 -8.11
N ASP A 461 20.23 -32.09 -7.02
CA ASP A 461 21.63 -31.97 -6.62
C ASP A 461 22.41 -33.09 -7.34
N GLN A 462 23.17 -32.70 -8.36
CA GLN A 462 24.04 -33.62 -9.09
C GLN A 462 25.24 -33.98 -8.22
N ARG A 463 25.36 -35.26 -7.83
CA ARG A 463 26.63 -35.86 -7.41
C ARG A 463 26.95 -37.06 -8.30
N PRO A 464 28.20 -37.26 -8.75
CA PRO A 464 28.53 -38.32 -9.69
C PRO A 464 28.57 -39.70 -9.03
N ALA A 465 28.30 -40.71 -9.87
CA ALA A 465 28.10 -42.10 -9.55
C ALA A 465 29.30 -42.82 -8.89
N ARG A 466 29.00 -43.79 -8.02
CA ARG A 466 29.89 -44.91 -7.71
C ARG A 466 29.13 -46.24 -7.77
N ALA A 467 29.81 -47.23 -8.35
CA ALA A 467 29.34 -48.53 -8.82
C ALA A 467 29.11 -49.57 -7.68
N PRO A 468 28.58 -50.78 -7.98
CA PRO A 468 27.71 -51.55 -7.09
C PRO A 468 28.42 -52.62 -6.23
N GLY A 469 27.86 -52.90 -5.06
CA GLY A 469 28.22 -54.03 -4.18
C GLY A 469 26.97 -54.68 -3.60
N ARG A 470 26.99 -56.02 -3.58
CA ARG A 470 25.89 -57.00 -3.46
C ARG A 470 25.52 -57.36 -1.99
N PRO A 471 24.59 -58.30 -1.71
CA PRO A 471 23.54 -58.20 -0.68
C PRO A 471 23.78 -59.07 0.58
N ASP A 472 22.97 -58.87 1.63
CA ASP A 472 22.18 -59.90 2.38
C ASP A 472 21.83 -59.46 3.81
N GLY A 473 20.57 -59.72 4.24
CA GLY A 473 20.19 -59.86 5.65
C GLY A 473 18.88 -59.17 6.12
N PRO A 474 18.06 -59.78 7.01
CA PRO A 474 16.59 -59.71 7.02
C PRO A 474 15.99 -58.78 8.11
N PRO A 475 14.64 -58.61 8.21
CA PRO A 475 14.02 -57.44 8.84
C PRO A 475 13.79 -57.63 10.34
N GLY A 476 14.20 -56.63 11.13
CA GLY A 476 13.90 -56.52 12.56
C GLY A 476 12.95 -55.36 12.83
N ARG A 477 11.75 -55.68 13.30
CA ARG A 477 10.79 -54.74 13.90
C ARG A 477 11.33 -54.24 15.25
N ALA A 478 11.22 -52.95 15.53
CA ALA A 478 11.18 -52.42 16.89
C ALA A 478 10.38 -51.12 16.93
N ASP A 479 9.29 -51.18 17.69
CA ASP A 479 8.44 -50.08 18.10
C ASP A 479 9.21 -49.04 18.94
N GLY A 480 8.87 -47.76 18.75
CA GLY A 480 9.32 -46.65 19.60
C GLY A 480 8.63 -45.34 19.20
N PRO A 481 7.86 -44.69 20.09
CA PRO A 481 6.95 -43.60 19.73
C PRO A 481 7.66 -42.26 19.54
N ALA A 482 7.17 -41.49 18.57
CA ALA A 482 7.62 -40.14 18.25
C ALA A 482 7.28 -39.13 19.37
N PRO A 483 8.19 -38.19 19.72
CA PRO A 483 7.85 -37.08 20.59
C PRO A 483 7.04 -36.03 19.83
N ARG A 484 5.93 -35.63 20.46
CA ARG A 484 5.08 -34.51 20.05
C ARG A 484 5.90 -33.22 20.09
N ARG A 485 5.84 -32.42 19.03
CA ARG A 485 6.28 -31.03 19.03
C ARG A 485 5.07 -30.16 19.35
N ASP A 486 5.17 -29.46 20.46
CA ASP A 486 4.23 -28.46 20.94
C ASP A 486 4.13 -27.25 20.01
N GLY A 487 3.00 -26.57 20.13
CA GLY A 487 2.41 -25.67 19.16
C GLY A 487 3.24 -24.41 18.86
N ALA A 488 3.32 -24.11 17.57
CA ALA A 488 3.56 -22.76 17.08
C ALA A 488 2.26 -21.93 17.24
N PRO A 489 2.33 -20.66 17.70
CA PRO A 489 1.14 -19.84 17.83
C PRO A 489 0.63 -19.43 16.43
N GLY A 490 -0.63 -19.76 16.16
CA GLY A 490 -1.33 -19.43 14.93
C GLY A 490 -1.31 -17.93 14.66
N ARG A 491 -0.90 -17.55 13.46
CA ARG A 491 -1.15 -16.22 12.91
C ARG A 491 -2.60 -16.18 12.46
N ASP A 492 -3.36 -15.27 13.04
CA ASP A 492 -4.74 -14.97 12.71
C ASP A 492 -4.77 -14.21 11.37
N ASP A 493 -4.79 -14.98 10.27
CA ASP A 493 -5.06 -14.46 8.93
C ASP A 493 -6.57 -14.21 8.80
N THR A 494 -7.02 -13.05 9.27
CA THR A 494 -8.37 -12.57 8.94
C THR A 494 -8.38 -12.10 7.49
N VAL A 495 -8.75 -13.03 6.60
CA VAL A 495 -9.18 -12.71 5.23
C VAL A 495 -10.37 -11.76 5.33
N ARG A 496 -10.14 -10.46 5.08
CA ARG A 496 -11.21 -9.46 4.98
C ARG A 496 -11.99 -9.70 3.69
N VAL A 497 -13.10 -10.43 3.81
CA VAL A 497 -14.09 -10.58 2.75
C VAL A 497 -14.64 -9.20 2.39
N PRO A 498 -14.77 -8.83 1.10
CA PRO A 498 -15.39 -7.55 0.73
C PRO A 498 -16.84 -7.53 1.22
N VAL A 499 -17.13 -6.62 2.14
CA VAL A 499 -18.46 -6.41 2.70
C VAL A 499 -19.36 -5.88 1.59
N ALA A 500 -20.41 -6.62 1.25
CA ALA A 500 -21.39 -6.20 0.26
C ALA A 500 -22.00 -4.85 0.67
N ARG A 501 -21.81 -3.80 -0.15
CA ARG A 501 -22.41 -2.48 0.09
C ARG A 501 -23.94 -2.60 -0.01
N MET A 502 -24.66 -1.94 0.90
CA MET A 502 -26.11 -1.90 0.83
C MET A 502 -26.55 -1.14 -0.44
N PRO A 503 -27.54 -1.64 -1.21
CA PRO A 503 -28.02 -0.95 -2.40
C PRO A 503 -28.53 0.46 -2.05
N VAL A 504 -27.93 1.48 -2.67
CA VAL A 504 -28.35 2.87 -2.48
C VAL A 504 -29.55 3.13 -3.41
N PRO A 505 -30.63 3.77 -2.92
CA PRO A 505 -31.78 4.12 -3.75
C PRO A 505 -31.43 5.00 -4.95
N ASP A 506 -32.29 4.99 -5.97
CA ASP A 506 -32.16 5.90 -7.11
C ASP A 506 -32.23 7.36 -6.64
N ARG A 507 -31.22 8.15 -7.01
CA ARG A 507 -31.10 9.57 -6.67
C ARG A 507 -32.13 10.45 -7.36
N ARG A 508 -32.87 9.91 -8.33
CA ARG A 508 -33.95 10.60 -9.04
C ARG A 508 -35.31 10.46 -8.36
N ASP A 509 -35.45 9.55 -7.39
CA ASP A 509 -36.67 9.41 -6.61
C ASP A 509 -36.81 10.61 -5.64
N PRO A 510 -37.84 11.45 -5.79
CA PRO A 510 -38.05 12.62 -4.92
C PRO A 510 -38.14 12.27 -3.44
N VAL A 511 -38.72 11.10 -3.11
CA VAL A 511 -38.86 10.64 -1.73
C VAL A 511 -37.52 10.23 -1.16
N ALA A 512 -36.76 9.42 -1.91
CA ALA A 512 -35.40 9.04 -1.53
C ALA A 512 -34.47 10.25 -1.41
N GLN A 513 -34.68 11.29 -2.22
CA GLN A 513 -33.89 12.52 -2.15
C GLN A 513 -34.19 13.32 -0.88
N ILE A 514 -35.45 13.40 -0.43
CA ILE A 514 -35.81 14.02 0.85
C ILE A 514 -35.18 13.24 2.02
N GLU A 515 -35.32 11.91 2.01
CA GLU A 515 -34.72 11.01 3.01
C GLU A 515 -33.20 11.18 3.08
N ARG A 516 -32.54 11.19 1.93
CA ARG A 516 -31.09 11.41 1.81
C ARG A 516 -30.68 12.77 2.40
N THR A 517 -31.33 13.84 1.94
CA THR A 517 -30.99 15.22 2.33
C THR A 517 -31.19 15.42 3.83
N ALA A 518 -32.24 14.83 4.41
CA ALA A 518 -32.48 14.86 5.86
C ALA A 518 -31.34 14.20 6.66
N LEU A 519 -30.80 13.08 6.17
CA LEU A 519 -29.64 12.43 6.78
C LEU A 519 -28.35 13.24 6.59
N GLU A 520 -28.14 13.85 5.42
CA GLU A 520 -27.00 14.74 5.18
C GLU A 520 -27.02 15.90 6.18
N VAL A 521 -28.15 16.57 6.38
CA VAL A 521 -28.22 17.67 7.36
C VAL A 521 -28.15 17.20 8.81
N ALA A 522 -28.64 16.00 9.16
CA ALA A 522 -28.49 15.43 10.50
C ALA A 522 -27.04 15.06 10.85
N LEU A 523 -26.26 14.63 9.87
CA LEU A 523 -24.83 14.33 10.07
C LEU A 523 -23.97 15.60 10.03
N GLN A 524 -24.31 16.56 9.16
CA GLN A 524 -23.49 17.75 8.92
C GLN A 524 -23.84 18.93 9.81
N GLN A 525 -25.11 19.12 10.19
CA GLN A 525 -25.65 20.29 10.88
C GLN A 525 -26.67 19.93 11.98
N PRO A 526 -26.34 19.04 12.92
CA PRO A 526 -27.29 18.54 13.93
C PRO A 526 -27.90 19.64 14.82
N ALA A 527 -27.18 20.74 15.06
CA ALA A 527 -27.70 21.89 15.81
C ALA A 527 -28.91 22.58 15.16
N LEU A 528 -29.04 22.50 13.83
CA LEU A 528 -30.14 23.11 13.08
C LEU A 528 -31.32 22.15 12.89
N VAL A 529 -31.12 20.85 13.09
CA VAL A 529 -32.16 19.82 12.89
C VAL A 529 -33.15 19.83 14.06
N PRO A 530 -34.46 19.97 13.81
CA PRO A 530 -35.50 19.87 14.86
C PRO A 530 -35.40 18.55 15.65
N LEU A 531 -35.64 18.61 16.97
CA LEU A 531 -35.52 17.43 17.84
C LEU A 531 -36.59 16.37 17.55
N GLU A 532 -37.68 16.76 16.89
CA GLU A 532 -38.72 15.87 16.37
C GLU A 532 -38.16 14.84 15.39
N PHE A 533 -37.01 15.10 14.77
CA PHE A 533 -36.29 14.11 13.95
C PHE A 533 -35.96 12.85 14.76
N ASP A 534 -35.54 13.00 16.02
CA ASP A 534 -35.21 11.87 16.91
C ASP A 534 -36.45 11.07 17.33
N ALA A 535 -37.66 11.60 17.13
CA ALA A 535 -38.91 10.91 17.40
C ALA A 535 -39.41 10.06 16.23
N LEU A 536 -38.79 10.17 15.04
CA LEU A 536 -39.18 9.39 13.87
C LEU A 536 -38.90 7.90 14.08
N ALA A 537 -39.88 7.06 13.79
CA ALA A 537 -39.69 5.62 13.76
C ALA A 537 -38.91 5.20 12.48
N ALA A 538 -38.33 4.00 12.47
CA ALA A 538 -37.46 3.55 11.38
C ALA A 538 -38.20 3.41 10.03
N ASP A 539 -39.50 3.13 10.07
CA ASP A 539 -40.42 3.08 8.93
C ASP A 539 -40.66 4.46 8.29
N ALA A 540 -40.28 5.56 8.95
CA ALA A 540 -40.28 6.89 8.36
C ALA A 540 -39.36 6.99 7.12
N PHE A 541 -38.40 6.06 6.97
CA PHE A 541 -37.55 5.91 5.79
C PHE A 541 -38.00 4.71 4.96
N ALA A 542 -38.33 4.93 3.68
CA ALA A 542 -38.73 3.87 2.75
C ALA A 542 -37.50 3.11 2.24
N ALA A 543 -36.40 3.83 2.01
CA ALA A 543 -35.15 3.24 1.59
C ALA A 543 -34.47 2.45 2.72
N PRO A 544 -34.21 1.13 2.56
CA PRO A 544 -33.53 0.34 3.58
C PRO A 544 -32.15 0.90 3.96
N ALA A 545 -31.43 1.43 2.97
CA ALA A 545 -30.13 2.09 3.16
C ALA A 545 -30.19 3.28 4.13
N TYR A 546 -31.16 4.18 3.90
CA TYR A 546 -31.33 5.39 4.70
C TYR A 546 -31.96 5.10 6.06
N ARG A 547 -32.85 4.11 6.14
CA ARG A 547 -33.35 3.58 7.41
C ARG A 547 -32.22 3.12 8.32
N ALA A 548 -31.28 2.32 7.79
CA ALA A 548 -30.17 1.81 8.60
C ALA A 548 -29.22 2.93 9.07
N VAL A 549 -29.03 3.98 8.27
CA VAL A 549 -28.27 5.18 8.69
C VAL A 549 -29.01 5.91 9.82
N HIS A 550 -30.32 6.10 9.68
CA HIS A 550 -31.14 6.73 10.72
C HIS A 550 -31.16 5.92 12.04
N GLU A 551 -31.25 4.59 11.96
CA GLU A 551 -31.13 3.72 13.12
C GLU A 551 -29.77 3.88 13.81
N ALA A 552 -28.69 4.01 13.04
CA ALA A 552 -27.36 4.30 13.59
C ALA A 552 -27.30 5.69 14.26
N VAL A 553 -27.96 6.70 13.68
CA VAL A 553 -28.09 8.04 14.30
C VAL A 553 -28.83 7.96 15.63
N ARG A 554 -29.95 7.23 15.69
CA ARG A 554 -30.72 7.01 16.93
C ARG A 554 -29.91 6.23 17.97
N ALA A 555 -29.21 5.19 17.56
CA ALA A 555 -28.34 4.39 18.42
C ALA A 555 -27.16 5.21 18.99
N ALA A 556 -26.71 6.23 18.27
CA ALA A 556 -25.71 7.19 18.74
C ALA A 556 -26.28 8.27 19.68
N GLY A 557 -27.58 8.22 20.02
CA GLY A 557 -28.24 9.18 20.91
C GLY A 557 -29.02 10.28 20.19
N GLY A 558 -29.13 10.24 18.86
CA GLY A 558 -29.89 11.21 18.07
C GLY A 558 -29.21 12.58 17.92
N VAL A 559 -29.88 13.50 17.22
CA VAL A 559 -29.40 14.87 17.04
C VAL A 559 -29.33 15.65 18.35
N ALA A 560 -30.07 15.23 19.38
CA ALA A 560 -29.91 15.72 20.75
C ALA A 560 -28.49 15.48 21.30
N ALA A 561 -28.00 14.24 21.26
CA ALA A 561 -26.64 13.91 21.69
C ALA A 561 -25.58 14.61 20.82
N ALA A 562 -25.85 14.73 19.52
CA ALA A 562 -24.98 15.45 18.60
C ALA A 562 -24.78 16.93 19.00
N ARG A 563 -25.82 17.60 19.50
CA ARG A 563 -25.74 18.98 20.01
C ARG A 563 -24.87 19.09 21.26
N GLU A 564 -24.93 18.10 22.15
CA GLU A 564 -24.08 18.04 23.34
C GLU A 564 -22.60 17.87 22.97
N VAL A 565 -22.30 16.95 22.05
CA VAL A 565 -20.96 16.74 21.51
C VAL A 565 -20.44 18.02 20.85
N GLN A 566 -21.28 18.69 20.04
CA GLN A 566 -20.91 19.92 19.36
C GLN A 566 -20.68 21.08 20.34
N ALA A 567 -21.47 21.18 21.41
CA ALA A 567 -21.27 22.17 22.46
C ALA A 567 -19.95 21.93 23.23
N ALA A 568 -19.61 20.69 23.53
CA ALA A 568 -18.36 20.32 24.19
C ALA A 568 -17.12 20.59 23.30
N ALA A 569 -17.25 20.42 21.99
CA ALA A 569 -16.19 20.61 21.00
C ALA A 569 -16.11 22.04 20.41
N GLY A 570 -16.72 23.05 21.05
CA GLY A 570 -16.64 24.44 20.61
C GLY A 570 -17.29 24.72 19.24
N GLY A 571 -18.29 23.93 18.85
CA GLY A 571 -19.04 24.10 17.61
C GLY A 571 -18.71 23.10 16.50
N ALA A 572 -17.68 22.26 16.65
CA ALA A 572 -17.34 21.21 15.67
C ALA A 572 -18.10 19.89 15.94
N ALA A 573 -18.48 19.17 14.88
CA ALA A 573 -19.19 17.89 14.94
C ALA A 573 -18.27 16.70 14.58
N THR A 574 -16.96 16.83 14.77
CA THR A 574 -15.95 15.82 14.39
C THR A 574 -16.16 14.48 15.08
N GLY A 575 -16.51 14.49 16.36
CA GLY A 575 -16.83 13.28 17.13
C GLY A 575 -18.19 12.65 16.77
N TRP A 576 -19.18 13.47 16.38
CA TRP A 576 -20.56 13.01 16.13
C TRP A 576 -20.65 11.96 15.03
N VAL A 577 -20.06 12.24 13.86
CA VAL A 577 -20.05 11.28 12.74
C VAL A 577 -19.17 10.05 13.08
N GLY A 578 -18.24 10.20 14.01
CA GLY A 578 -17.54 9.11 14.72
C GLY A 578 -18.54 8.13 15.33
N LEU A 579 -19.30 8.61 16.29
CA LEU A 579 -20.27 7.84 17.07
C LEU A 579 -21.31 7.17 16.17
N VAL A 580 -21.87 7.89 15.19
CA VAL A 580 -22.85 7.30 14.26
C VAL A 580 -22.24 6.16 13.44
N ALA A 581 -21.00 6.32 12.94
CA ALA A 581 -20.34 5.27 12.17
C ALA A 581 -19.99 4.03 13.02
N GLU A 582 -19.74 4.20 14.32
CA GLU A 582 -19.49 3.08 15.24
C GLU A 582 -20.76 2.26 15.50
N GLN A 583 -21.91 2.92 15.60
CA GLN A 583 -23.22 2.27 15.73
C GLN A 583 -23.72 1.66 14.41
N ALA A 584 -23.22 2.15 13.28
CA ALA A 584 -23.59 1.62 11.97
C ALA A 584 -22.95 0.24 11.71
N ALA A 585 -23.77 -0.68 11.18
CA ALA A 585 -23.30 -1.96 10.66
C ALA A 585 -22.26 -1.76 9.54
N GLU A 586 -21.32 -2.70 9.39
CA GLU A 586 -20.19 -2.58 8.46
C GLU A 586 -20.59 -2.21 7.01
N PRO A 587 -21.68 -2.76 6.42
CA PRO A 587 -22.16 -2.36 5.09
C PRO A 587 -22.62 -0.90 4.97
N VAL A 588 -22.97 -0.25 6.08
CA VAL A 588 -23.62 1.06 6.15
C VAL A 588 -22.61 2.18 6.42
N ARG A 589 -21.48 1.87 7.06
CA ARG A 589 -20.42 2.85 7.39
C ARG A 589 -19.92 3.69 6.21
N PRO A 590 -19.72 3.12 4.99
CA PRO A 590 -19.34 3.93 3.83
C PRO A 590 -20.41 4.96 3.48
N LEU A 591 -21.70 4.60 3.61
CA LEU A 591 -22.81 5.51 3.33
C LEU A 591 -22.89 6.63 4.37
N VAL A 592 -22.66 6.35 5.65
CA VAL A 592 -22.55 7.41 6.70
C VAL A 592 -21.45 8.40 6.33
N THR A 593 -20.29 7.90 5.91
CA THR A 593 -19.14 8.74 5.53
C THR A 593 -19.44 9.57 4.28
N GLU A 594 -20.07 8.97 3.26
CA GLU A 594 -20.51 9.67 2.05
C GLU A 594 -21.47 10.82 2.39
N LEU A 595 -22.55 10.54 3.15
CA LEU A 595 -23.57 11.51 3.50
C LEU A 595 -23.02 12.64 4.39
N ALA A 596 -22.06 12.34 5.25
CA ALA A 596 -21.42 13.33 6.12
C ALA A 596 -20.59 14.37 5.36
N VAL A 597 -20.19 14.11 4.11
CA VAL A 597 -19.39 15.06 3.32
C VAL A 597 -20.02 15.44 1.98
N ALA A 598 -21.22 14.92 1.69
CA ALA A 598 -21.98 15.27 0.50
C ALA A 598 -22.26 16.78 0.44
N PRO A 599 -22.11 17.41 -0.74
CA PRO A 599 -22.45 18.81 -0.91
C PRO A 599 -23.96 19.00 -0.70
N LEU A 600 -24.32 19.94 0.18
CA LEU A 600 -25.71 20.31 0.40
C LEU A 600 -26.20 21.20 -0.76
N PRO A 601 -27.47 21.08 -1.19
CA PRO A 601 -28.05 21.96 -2.21
C PRO A 601 -28.08 23.44 -1.80
N GLU A 602 -28.14 23.74 -0.51
CA GLU A 602 -28.06 25.08 0.07
C GLU A 602 -26.93 25.08 1.11
N ASP A 603 -26.01 26.03 1.00
CA ASP A 603 -24.86 26.18 1.89
C ASP A 603 -24.68 27.61 2.43
N ARG A 604 -25.54 28.56 2.03
CA ARG A 604 -25.47 29.95 2.51
C ARG A 604 -25.89 30.04 3.98
N PRO A 605 -25.06 30.62 4.87
CA PRO A 605 -25.32 30.61 6.32
C PRO A 605 -26.68 31.21 6.72
N GLU A 606 -27.12 32.25 6.02
CA GLU A 606 -28.39 32.92 6.29
C GLU A 606 -29.63 32.12 5.85
N SER A 607 -29.49 31.24 4.85
CA SER A 607 -30.59 30.45 4.28
C SER A 607 -30.61 29.00 4.81
N LEU A 608 -29.47 28.51 5.28
CA LEU A 608 -29.28 27.13 5.74
C LEU A 608 -30.24 26.72 6.88
N PRO A 609 -30.51 27.53 7.93
CA PRO A 609 -31.46 27.13 8.98
C PRO A 609 -32.88 26.87 8.46
N ASN A 610 -33.37 27.72 7.54
CA ASN A 610 -34.69 27.57 6.94
C ASN A 610 -34.74 26.35 6.02
N TYR A 611 -33.68 26.12 5.24
CA TYR A 611 -33.54 24.95 4.39
C TYR A 611 -33.55 23.64 5.18
N VAL A 612 -32.72 23.54 6.23
CA VAL A 612 -32.65 22.37 7.12
C VAL A 612 -34.02 22.08 7.73
N ARG A 613 -34.69 23.11 8.27
CA ARG A 613 -36.03 22.96 8.84
C ARG A 613 -37.03 22.46 7.80
N GLY A 614 -37.06 23.04 6.60
CA GLY A 614 -38.01 22.66 5.55
C GLY A 614 -37.85 21.20 5.10
N VAL A 615 -36.61 20.74 4.88
CA VAL A 615 -36.33 19.35 4.48
C VAL A 615 -36.73 18.38 5.58
N VAL A 616 -36.36 18.66 6.83
CA VAL A 616 -36.66 17.76 7.95
C VAL A 616 -38.15 17.70 8.23
N MET A 617 -38.86 18.83 8.22
CA MET A 617 -40.32 18.85 8.39
C MET A 617 -41.04 18.10 7.27
N SER A 618 -40.57 18.20 6.03
CA SER A 618 -41.10 17.43 4.90
C SER A 618 -40.94 15.92 5.12
N LEU A 619 -39.78 15.47 5.62
CA LEU A 619 -39.58 14.07 5.99
C LEU A 619 -40.50 13.64 7.15
N ILE A 620 -40.64 14.47 8.18
CA ILE A 620 -41.50 14.17 9.33
C ILE A 620 -42.96 14.01 8.90
N GLU A 621 -43.45 14.88 8.02
CA GLU A 621 -44.81 14.80 7.48
C GLU A 621 -45.03 13.50 6.67
N ILE A 622 -44.05 13.12 5.85
CA ILE A 622 -44.07 11.84 5.13
C ILE A 622 -44.11 10.66 6.11
N GLY A 623 -43.27 10.70 7.16
CA GLY A 623 -43.23 9.69 8.22
C GLY A 623 -44.57 9.52 8.92
N TYR A 624 -45.20 10.61 9.37
CA TYR A 624 -46.53 10.55 9.97
C TYR A 624 -47.58 10.02 8.99
N THR A 625 -47.51 10.40 7.72
CA THR A 625 -48.47 9.91 6.71
C THR A 625 -48.34 8.40 6.50
N ARG A 626 -47.12 7.85 6.53
CA ARG A 626 -46.87 6.40 6.48
C ARG A 626 -47.37 5.69 7.73
N HIS A 627 -47.05 6.21 8.92
CA HIS A 627 -47.49 5.61 10.19
C HIS A 627 -49.03 5.58 10.30
N ILE A 628 -49.70 6.66 9.88
CA ILE A 628 -51.17 6.72 9.78
C ILE A 628 -51.71 5.64 8.83
N ALA A 629 -51.08 5.45 7.67
CA ALA A 629 -51.50 4.42 6.72
C ALA A 629 -51.31 3.00 7.29
N GLU A 630 -50.21 2.74 7.99
CA GLU A 630 -49.96 1.48 8.66
C GLU A 630 -50.99 1.21 9.77
N LEU A 631 -51.21 2.18 10.66
CA LEU A 631 -52.17 2.09 11.76
C LEU A 631 -53.60 1.87 11.25
N ARG A 632 -54.02 2.57 10.19
CA ARG A 632 -55.31 2.35 9.52
C ARG A 632 -55.40 0.95 8.94
N GLY A 633 -54.35 0.48 8.26
CA GLY A 633 -54.29 -0.89 7.74
C GLY A 633 -54.35 -1.95 8.84
N ARG A 634 -53.67 -1.72 9.97
CA ARG A 634 -53.70 -2.59 11.17
C ARG A 634 -55.11 -2.64 11.76
N LEU A 635 -55.74 -1.49 11.98
CA LEU A 635 -57.11 -1.40 12.50
C LEU A 635 -58.14 -2.07 11.57
N GLN A 636 -57.99 -1.94 10.25
CA GLN A 636 -58.88 -2.59 9.29
C GLN A 636 -58.82 -4.13 9.36
N ARG A 637 -57.70 -4.70 9.81
CA ARG A 637 -57.51 -6.15 9.97
C ARG A 637 -57.88 -6.67 11.36
N MET A 638 -58.17 -5.78 12.31
CA MET A 638 -58.52 -6.14 13.69
C MET A 638 -60.03 -6.13 13.89
N ASP A 639 -60.54 -7.08 14.67
CA ASP A 639 -61.91 -7.01 15.18
C ASP A 639 -62.02 -5.82 16.16
N PRO A 640 -63.01 -4.92 16.03
CA PRO A 640 -63.26 -3.85 17.00
C PRO A 640 -63.44 -4.32 18.46
N ALA A 641 -63.80 -5.58 18.68
CA ALA A 641 -63.90 -6.20 20.00
C ALA A 641 -62.59 -6.84 20.50
N ALA A 642 -61.53 -6.89 19.68
CA ALA A 642 -60.25 -7.49 20.05
C ALA A 642 -59.46 -6.64 21.05
N ASP A 643 -58.76 -7.33 21.96
CA ASP A 643 -57.79 -6.72 22.85
C ASP A 643 -56.70 -5.99 22.04
N GLY A 644 -56.47 -4.72 22.33
CA GLY A 644 -55.51 -3.86 21.62
C GLY A 644 -56.10 -2.95 20.53
N TYR A 645 -57.35 -3.15 20.07
CA TYR A 645 -57.98 -2.26 19.08
C TYR A 645 -58.08 -0.81 19.59
N ARG A 646 -58.53 -0.63 20.84
CA ARG A 646 -58.63 0.70 21.47
C ARG A 646 -57.28 1.40 21.59
N ALA A 647 -56.21 0.65 21.86
CA ALA A 647 -54.86 1.20 21.95
C ALA A 647 -54.34 1.64 20.58
N ALA A 648 -54.51 0.81 19.55
CA ALA A 648 -54.12 1.16 18.18
C ALA A 648 -54.93 2.34 17.62
N TYR A 649 -56.21 2.47 17.99
CA TYR A 649 -57.06 3.61 17.60
C TYR A 649 -56.65 4.90 18.32
N ALA A 650 -56.33 4.83 19.61
CA ALA A 650 -55.81 5.98 20.36
C ALA A 650 -54.48 6.48 19.77
N GLU A 651 -53.57 5.55 19.43
CA GLU A 651 -52.31 5.85 18.75
C GLU A 651 -52.54 6.55 17.40
N LEU A 652 -53.51 6.08 16.60
CA LEU A 652 -53.86 6.72 15.32
C LEU A 652 -54.32 8.17 15.50
N VAL A 653 -55.23 8.42 16.46
CA VAL A 653 -55.75 9.77 16.74
C VAL A 653 -54.62 10.70 17.22
N GLU A 654 -53.72 10.20 18.05
CA GLU A 654 -52.56 10.95 18.53
C GLU A 654 -51.63 11.35 17.37
N VAL A 655 -51.31 10.42 16.48
CA VAL A 655 -50.42 10.65 15.33
C VAL A 655 -51.07 11.60 14.32
N GLU A 656 -52.38 11.48 14.07
CA GLU A 656 -53.14 12.42 13.23
C GLU A 656 -53.14 13.83 13.83
N GLY A 657 -53.29 13.96 15.15
CA GLY A 657 -53.18 15.22 15.88
C GLY A 657 -51.80 15.85 15.75
N ARG A 658 -50.72 15.08 15.95
CA ARG A 658 -49.33 15.54 15.79
C ARG A 658 -49.04 16.03 14.37
N ARG A 659 -49.46 15.30 13.34
CA ARG A 659 -49.30 15.74 11.93
C ARG A 659 -50.04 17.04 11.64
N ARG A 660 -51.25 17.20 12.20
CA ARG A 660 -52.05 18.42 12.03
C ARG A 660 -51.35 19.63 12.67
N MET A 661 -50.89 19.50 13.91
CA MET A 661 -50.13 20.56 14.59
C MET A 661 -48.86 20.94 13.82
N LEU A 662 -48.17 19.96 13.23
CA LEU A 662 -46.99 20.19 12.41
C LEU A 662 -47.29 21.03 11.15
N ARG A 663 -48.41 20.76 10.46
CA ARG A 663 -48.87 21.57 9.31
C ARG A 663 -49.34 22.96 9.67
N GLU A 664 -49.87 23.14 10.88
CA GLU A 664 -50.29 24.46 11.40
C GLU A 664 -49.10 25.30 11.90
N SER A 665 -47.94 24.66 12.15
CA SER A 665 -46.71 25.29 12.65
C SER A 665 -45.61 25.47 11.59
N ALA A 666 -45.76 24.84 10.42
CA ALA A 666 -44.90 24.95 9.25
C ALA A 666 -45.33 26.12 8.36
#